data_AF-A0A842JAJ2-F1
#
_entry.id   AF-A0A842JAJ2-F1
#
_cell.length_a   1.000
_cell.length_b   1.000
_cell.length_c   1.000
_cell.angle_alpha   90.00
_cell.angle_beta   90.00
_cell.angle_gamma   90.00
#
_symmetry.space_group_name_H-M   'P 1'
#
loop_
_entity.id
_entity.type
_entity.pdbx_description
1 polymer ?
#
loop_
_entity_poly.entity_id
_entity_poly.type
_entity_poly.pdbx_seq_one_letter_code
_entity_poly.pdbx_strand_id
1 'polypeptide(L)'
;MIAQLTKGEKGIAEYLRTGHSKHSRYTRDEKDERIPLMGSLQAIEDSQNAQLANPKSKQKYNYYHASLSFTREEWEKIEKEGNIQEIIDEYLKLNFPNHSKDEMILYAEAQIPIIQSEPYIPREGKDTKSKRLNAEYEGKEIGRSPHVHLIISFENMKFSRGIKTAGMVYSKDRSQMIASAIKFKSIVQDIVCEKFGLDNPEPLGLSRSELLRQYESFRKAAMVEKGKPRIEQEIDQKHILPLDRNLAETKDIALDEIKNNTKNSVIANEIVKAIDPEVRAQNVQLAETLKSKDVNLFIPTLKAKFGVDIRSNEDGTRIRFETITPKTRKPSTQNRNVLDYCTKQLNLRFDDAVKMLSEIALEQESLSKNLKNTDTIELSVSSDFKLLQGSTKEKPKPQAVFGWKTILTNPQNLENTLKQYSAISMAKFSNGSRNNANISGFTKTLIFDIDNKEAHQDMKISDGIELLKRKGIQGFIYPSSSHLYDGKTEKFRMIVPTTKALQDKDIYKDYMHLVVRNLGLEGKIDTVSDTSSQCYYQPLKKDNVILVDGKTFDNSEILRQASLLKEAKIEQGIENQAFGNIDQIRKGIDATKKFELQHEPIDDERYLTRVSLQSLHDRVPLYDLVRYFEPNATIHQEGKNQIMHTKEGRHLYIQDQNSAYSFKKGEYVTPYTYLQKRMNEAASEIKYQTSNENILKLGIQPQEEKSFNPKNPNEISKFFSRKLSKYWRSITSFNFIGFTKSLNRLMTSWNDHQGKKLVMDHYGLNKFDIFDNSLNVGYWGSIKKSDLLSNGLDQRFNKPEIEIKDEEQTKKYDGIDF
;
A
#
# COMPACT_ATOMS: atom_id res chain seq x y z
N MET A 1 17.33 -6.98 18.76
CA MET A 1 15.92 -7.28 19.14
C MET A 1 15.77 -8.01 20.49
N ILE A 2 14.90 -7.52 21.38
CA ILE A 2 14.45 -8.21 22.62
C ILE A 2 12.94 -8.43 22.58
N ALA A 3 12.46 -9.63 22.88
CA ALA A 3 11.03 -9.93 23.02
C ALA A 3 10.58 -9.93 24.49
N GLN A 4 9.58 -9.12 24.84
CA GLN A 4 8.92 -9.16 26.15
C GLN A 4 7.50 -9.70 26.00
N LEU A 5 7.19 -10.77 26.73
CA LEU A 5 5.91 -11.44 26.67
C LEU A 5 5.02 -11.05 27.84
N THR A 6 3.78 -10.66 27.54
CA THR A 6 2.73 -10.52 28.55
C THR A 6 1.45 -11.20 28.08
N LYS A 7 0.55 -11.47 29.04
CA LYS A 7 -0.81 -11.96 28.79
C LYS A 7 -1.75 -11.14 29.64
N GLY A 8 -2.94 -10.88 29.14
CA GLY A 8 -3.96 -10.15 29.88
C GLY A 8 -5.37 -10.64 29.59
N GLU A 9 -6.28 -10.15 30.42
CA GLU A 9 -7.71 -10.43 30.34
C GLU A 9 -8.45 -9.36 29.50
N LYS A 10 -8.06 -8.09 29.64
CA LYS A 10 -8.69 -6.93 28.99
C LYS A 10 -7.76 -5.73 28.92
N GLY A 11 -8.16 -4.70 28.16
CA GLY A 11 -7.61 -3.35 28.24
C GLY A 11 -6.37 -3.09 27.39
N ILE A 12 -5.88 -4.07 26.61
CA ILE A 12 -4.74 -3.83 25.70
C ILE A 12 -5.13 -2.92 24.53
N ALA A 13 -6.36 -3.03 24.01
CA ALA A 13 -6.85 -2.15 22.95
C ALA A 13 -6.97 -0.71 23.45
N GLU A 14 -7.57 -0.52 24.63
CA GLU A 14 -7.63 0.77 25.30
C GLU A 14 -6.23 1.33 25.60
N TYR A 15 -5.31 0.50 26.10
CA TYR A 15 -3.92 0.90 26.37
C TYR A 15 -3.20 1.39 25.11
N LEU A 16 -3.31 0.65 24.00
CA LEU A 16 -2.68 1.03 22.74
C LEU A 16 -3.36 2.26 22.11
N ARG A 17 -4.66 2.45 22.32
CA ARG A 17 -5.44 3.58 21.80
C ARG A 17 -5.18 4.87 22.57
N THR A 18 -5.26 4.82 23.91
CA THR A 18 -5.20 5.97 24.83
C THR A 18 -3.79 6.29 25.30
N GLY A 19 -2.90 5.28 25.33
CA GLY A 19 -1.49 5.48 25.67
C GLY A 19 -1.16 5.73 27.14
N HIS A 20 -2.16 5.76 28.03
CA HIS A 20 -1.92 6.05 29.44
C HIS A 20 -1.33 4.83 30.17
N SER A 21 -0.14 5.01 30.74
CA SER A 21 0.47 4.04 31.66
C SER A 21 0.82 4.74 32.96
N LYS A 22 0.59 4.09 34.11
CA LYS A 22 0.92 4.62 35.45
C LYS A 22 2.41 4.97 35.65
N HIS A 23 3.28 4.51 34.74
CA HIS A 23 4.72 4.66 34.83
C HIS A 23 5.30 5.45 33.65
N SER A 24 4.49 6.31 33.04
CA SER A 24 4.95 7.23 32.01
C SER A 24 4.34 8.60 32.22
N ARG A 25 5.16 9.63 32.00
CA ARG A 25 4.73 11.03 32.10
C ARG A 25 3.91 11.46 30.88
N TYR A 26 4.18 10.85 29.73
CA TYR A 26 3.63 11.22 28.45
C TYR A 26 2.67 10.14 27.94
N THR A 27 1.64 10.57 27.24
CA THR A 27 0.76 9.70 26.46
C THR A 27 1.52 9.07 25.29
N ARG A 28 0.97 8.03 24.64
CA ARG A 28 1.63 7.39 23.48
C ARG A 28 1.78 8.36 22.32
N ASP A 29 0.75 9.17 22.06
CA ASP A 29 0.75 10.16 20.97
C ASP A 29 1.79 11.26 21.16
N GLU A 30 2.16 11.57 22.40
CA GLU A 30 3.20 12.56 22.70
C GLU A 30 4.61 12.01 22.55
N LYS A 31 4.80 10.69 22.62
CA LYS A 31 6.14 10.09 22.75
C LYS A 31 6.50 9.10 21.66
N ASP A 32 5.54 8.57 20.90
CA ASP A 32 5.76 7.59 19.85
C ASP A 32 4.94 7.94 18.59
N GLU A 33 5.56 7.84 17.42
CA GLU A 33 4.87 7.70 16.15
C GLU A 33 4.40 6.25 16.01
N ARG A 34 3.09 6.08 15.83
CA ARG A 34 2.43 4.77 15.72
C ARG A 34 2.21 4.42 14.26
N ILE A 35 2.72 3.27 13.84
CA ILE A 35 2.56 2.74 12.49
C ILE A 35 1.90 1.36 12.58
N PRO A 36 0.62 1.23 12.22
CA PRO A 36 -0.03 -0.07 12.09
C PRO A 36 0.70 -0.90 11.04
N LEU A 37 1.12 -2.12 11.40
CA LEU A 37 1.87 -3.02 10.52
C LEU A 37 1.02 -4.20 10.02
N MET A 38 0.08 -4.68 10.83
CA MET A 38 -0.72 -5.86 10.47
C MET A 38 -2.01 -5.92 11.28
N GLY A 39 -3.10 -6.41 10.67
CA GLY A 39 -4.33 -6.77 11.37
C GLY A 39 -5.13 -5.57 11.92
N SER A 40 -6.07 -5.84 12.83
CA SER A 40 -7.00 -4.82 13.33
C SER A 40 -7.07 -4.79 14.85
N LEU A 41 -6.75 -3.64 15.44
CA LEU A 41 -6.91 -3.38 16.88
C LEU A 41 -8.38 -3.52 17.32
N GLN A 42 -9.32 -3.16 16.43
CA GLN A 42 -10.75 -3.32 16.69
C GLN A 42 -11.15 -4.79 16.76
N ALA A 43 -10.66 -5.63 15.85
CA ALA A 43 -10.93 -7.07 15.88
C ALA A 43 -10.39 -7.74 17.15
N ILE A 44 -9.25 -7.25 17.67
CA ILE A 44 -8.72 -7.68 18.97
C ILE A 44 -9.65 -7.28 20.12
N GLU A 45 -10.18 -6.04 20.11
CA GLU A 45 -11.13 -5.56 21.12
C GLU A 45 -12.45 -6.34 21.09
N ASP A 46 -12.99 -6.57 19.90
CA ASP A 46 -14.24 -7.30 19.69
C ASP A 46 -14.11 -8.76 20.16
N SER A 47 -13.03 -9.44 19.79
CA SER A 47 -12.74 -10.80 20.25
C SER A 47 -12.52 -10.86 21.77
N GLN A 48 -11.90 -9.85 22.38
CA GLN A 48 -11.77 -9.77 23.84
C GLN A 48 -13.13 -9.63 24.50
N ASN A 49 -13.97 -8.71 24.02
CA ASN A 49 -15.30 -8.48 24.56
C ASN A 49 -16.19 -9.72 24.42
N ALA A 50 -16.14 -10.42 23.27
CA ALA A 50 -16.88 -11.65 23.05
C ALA A 50 -16.43 -12.79 23.99
N GLN A 51 -15.11 -12.96 24.17
CA GLN A 51 -14.55 -13.96 25.10
C GLN A 51 -14.87 -13.65 26.57
N LEU A 52 -15.00 -12.36 26.95
CA LEU A 52 -15.42 -11.95 28.29
C LEU A 52 -16.93 -12.14 28.51
N ALA A 53 -17.75 -11.88 27.49
CA ALA A 53 -19.21 -12.01 27.57
C ALA A 53 -19.69 -13.46 27.58
N ASN A 54 -18.88 -14.41 27.11
CA ASN A 54 -19.26 -15.81 27.02
C ASN A 54 -19.04 -16.56 28.36
N PRO A 55 -20.12 -16.98 29.05
CA PRO A 55 -20.01 -17.66 30.36
C PRO A 55 -19.35 -19.05 30.28
N LYS A 56 -19.20 -19.62 29.07
CA LYS A 56 -18.53 -20.91 28.82
C LYS A 56 -17.01 -20.75 28.63
N SER A 57 -16.50 -19.57 28.24
CA SER A 57 -15.06 -19.31 28.11
C SER A 57 -14.48 -18.75 29.41
N LYS A 58 -14.37 -19.60 30.44
CA LYS A 58 -13.69 -19.26 31.71
C LYS A 58 -12.16 -19.27 31.55
N GLN A 59 -11.63 -18.58 30.56
CA GLN A 59 -10.19 -18.49 30.32
C GLN A 59 -9.63 -17.33 31.15
N LYS A 60 -8.51 -17.56 31.85
CA LYS A 60 -7.85 -16.51 32.64
C LYS A 60 -7.14 -15.45 31.78
N TYR A 61 -6.90 -15.72 30.50
CA TYR A 61 -6.25 -14.77 29.60
C TYR A 61 -6.90 -14.90 28.24
N ASN A 62 -7.09 -13.78 27.54
CA ASN A 62 -7.83 -13.73 26.27
C ASN A 62 -6.93 -13.47 25.06
N TYR A 63 -5.69 -13.03 25.29
CA TYR A 63 -4.74 -12.72 24.23
C TYR A 63 -3.29 -12.99 24.65
N TYR A 64 -2.47 -13.22 23.64
CA TYR A 64 -1.02 -13.16 23.69
C TYR A 64 -0.56 -11.75 23.28
N HIS A 65 0.38 -11.18 24.02
CA HIS A 65 1.01 -9.91 23.66
C HIS A 65 2.53 -10.04 23.75
N ALA A 66 3.21 -9.59 22.70
CA ALA A 66 4.65 -9.47 22.65
C ALA A 66 5.05 -8.04 22.28
N SER A 67 6.02 -7.49 23.01
CA SER A 67 6.73 -6.27 22.61
C SER A 67 8.10 -6.65 22.09
N LEU A 68 8.36 -6.39 20.80
CA LEU A 68 9.63 -6.63 20.14
C LEU A 68 10.40 -5.31 20.08
N SER A 69 11.42 -5.14 20.92
CA SER A 69 12.21 -3.90 20.99
C SER A 69 13.47 -4.01 20.14
N PHE A 70 13.81 -2.97 19.40
CA PHE A 70 14.95 -2.88 18.49
C PHE A 70 15.88 -1.74 18.92
N THR A 71 17.17 -1.83 18.60
CA THR A 71 18.06 -0.66 18.66
C THR A 71 17.67 0.31 17.53
N ARG A 72 18.13 1.58 17.61
CA ARG A 72 17.85 2.54 16.53
C ARG A 72 18.52 2.16 15.23
N GLU A 73 19.77 1.69 15.30
CA GLU A 73 20.54 1.22 14.15
C GLU A 73 19.86 0.01 13.47
N GLU A 74 19.35 -0.94 14.26
CA GLU A 74 18.53 -2.04 13.76
C GLU A 74 17.28 -1.52 13.05
N TRP A 75 16.58 -0.56 13.65
CA TRP A 75 15.35 -0.01 13.10
C TRP A 75 15.56 0.73 11.78
N GLU A 76 16.59 1.58 11.69
CA GLU A 76 16.95 2.31 10.47
C GLU A 76 17.30 1.34 9.33
N LYS A 77 18.02 0.25 9.64
CA LYS A 77 18.31 -0.82 8.69
C LYS A 77 17.03 -1.52 8.23
N ILE A 78 16.16 -1.89 9.16
CA ILE A 78 14.88 -2.56 8.86
C ILE A 78 13.99 -1.67 7.97
N GLU A 79 13.94 -0.37 8.24
CA GLU A 79 13.17 0.61 7.46
C GLU A 79 13.74 0.76 6.05
N LYS A 80 15.06 0.90 5.92
CA LYS A 80 15.75 1.02 4.62
C LYS A 80 15.58 -0.23 3.75
N GLU A 81 15.59 -1.41 4.37
CA GLU A 81 15.47 -2.69 3.66
C GLU A 81 14.00 -3.14 3.47
N GLY A 82 13.04 -2.54 4.19
CA GLY A 82 11.62 -2.89 4.12
C GLY A 82 11.25 -4.23 4.79
N ASN A 83 12.10 -4.76 5.68
CA ASN A 83 12.03 -6.15 6.15
C ASN A 83 11.18 -6.39 7.41
N ILE A 84 10.51 -5.37 7.96
CA ILE A 84 9.76 -5.49 9.24
C ILE A 84 8.66 -6.57 9.19
N GLN A 85 8.00 -6.70 8.03
CA GLN A 85 6.94 -7.68 7.85
C GLN A 85 7.46 -9.12 7.90
N GLU A 86 8.64 -9.37 7.34
CA GLU A 86 9.28 -10.69 7.35
C GLU A 86 9.70 -11.10 8.77
N ILE A 87 10.19 -10.14 9.57
CA ILE A 87 10.56 -10.36 10.98
C ILE A 87 9.33 -10.77 11.79
N ILE A 88 8.21 -10.05 11.64
CA ILE A 88 6.94 -10.34 12.33
C ILE A 88 6.40 -11.71 11.89
N ASP A 89 6.45 -12.00 10.59
CA ASP A 89 5.96 -13.26 10.02
C ASP A 89 6.76 -14.47 10.52
N GLU A 90 8.08 -14.35 10.59
CA GLU A 90 8.93 -15.41 11.14
C GLU A 90 8.67 -15.60 12.64
N TYR A 91 8.55 -14.49 13.39
CA TYR A 91 8.24 -14.54 14.81
C TYR A 91 6.91 -15.25 15.09
N LEU A 92 5.87 -14.94 14.30
CA LEU A 92 4.56 -15.59 14.37
C LEU A 92 4.65 -17.09 14.05
N LYS A 93 5.31 -17.43 12.94
CA LYS A 93 5.49 -18.82 12.50
C LYS A 93 6.19 -19.67 13.55
N LEU A 94 7.21 -19.12 14.21
CA LEU A 94 7.94 -19.80 15.27
C LEU A 94 7.11 -19.94 16.55
N ASN A 95 6.37 -18.90 16.95
CA ASN A 95 5.58 -18.96 18.19
C ASN A 95 4.32 -19.84 18.07
N PHE A 96 3.70 -19.92 16.89
CA PHE A 96 2.41 -20.58 16.66
C PHE A 96 2.46 -21.61 15.52
N PRO A 97 3.35 -22.61 15.57
CA PRO A 97 3.63 -23.47 14.42
C PRO A 97 2.46 -24.40 14.05
N ASN A 98 1.50 -24.60 14.97
CA ASN A 98 0.29 -25.39 14.71
C ASN A 98 -0.84 -24.53 14.10
N HIS A 99 -0.69 -23.23 13.91
CA HIS A 99 -1.78 -22.35 13.46
C HIS A 99 -1.35 -21.53 12.24
N SER A 100 -2.22 -21.41 11.26
CA SER A 100 -2.04 -20.49 10.14
C SER A 100 -2.66 -19.12 10.43
N LYS A 101 -2.25 -18.08 9.70
CA LYS A 101 -2.70 -16.70 9.98
C LYS A 101 -4.20 -16.51 9.83
N ASP A 102 -4.84 -17.24 8.92
CA ASP A 102 -6.29 -17.26 8.68
C ASP A 102 -7.08 -17.99 9.79
N GLU A 103 -6.41 -18.59 10.77
CA GLU A 103 -7.03 -19.04 12.03
C GLU A 103 -7.00 -17.97 13.12
N MET A 104 -6.17 -16.92 12.98
CA MET A 104 -5.80 -15.99 14.04
C MET A 104 -6.44 -14.61 13.85
N ILE A 105 -6.95 -14.06 14.94
CA ILE A 105 -7.21 -12.61 15.04
C ILE A 105 -5.95 -11.97 15.62
N LEU A 106 -5.27 -11.15 14.83
CA LEU A 106 -3.98 -10.56 15.19
C LEU A 106 -3.96 -9.05 14.91
N TYR A 107 -3.04 -8.35 15.58
CA TYR A 107 -2.72 -6.94 15.35
C TYR A 107 -1.25 -6.67 15.66
N ALA A 108 -0.57 -5.91 14.81
CA ALA A 108 0.78 -5.43 15.04
C ALA A 108 0.89 -3.93 14.79
N GLU A 109 1.57 -3.21 15.69
CA GLU A 109 1.84 -1.77 15.57
C GLU A 109 3.29 -1.47 15.96
N ALA A 110 4.02 -0.78 15.10
CA ALA A 110 5.31 -0.21 15.42
C ALA A 110 5.15 1.13 16.14
N GLN A 111 6.01 1.36 17.12
CA GLN A 111 6.05 2.57 17.92
C GLN A 111 7.48 3.10 17.91
N ILE A 112 7.65 4.20 17.17
CA ILE A 112 8.93 4.86 16.94
C ILE A 112 9.02 6.08 17.87
N PRO A 113 9.96 6.14 18.81
CA PRO A 113 10.01 7.22 19.78
C PRO A 113 10.22 8.60 19.13
N ILE A 114 9.27 9.52 19.35
CA ILE A 114 9.40 10.95 19.04
C ILE A 114 10.37 11.61 20.04
N ILE A 115 10.22 11.26 21.32
CA ILE A 115 11.12 11.71 22.39
C ILE A 115 12.12 10.60 22.72
N GLN A 116 13.39 10.96 22.89
CA GLN A 116 14.45 9.97 23.07
C GLN A 116 14.60 9.46 24.52
N SER A 117 14.06 10.18 25.50
CA SER A 117 14.01 9.73 26.90
C SER A 117 12.79 10.27 27.63
N GLU A 118 12.46 9.66 28.77
CA GLU A 118 11.49 10.18 29.73
C GLU A 118 11.94 9.96 31.18
N PRO A 119 11.53 10.81 32.13
CA PRO A 119 11.90 10.65 33.53
C PRO A 119 11.33 9.35 34.09
N TYR A 120 12.16 8.59 34.82
CA TYR A 120 11.72 7.37 35.48
C TYR A 120 10.70 7.69 36.58
N ILE A 121 9.51 7.08 36.48
CA ILE A 121 8.47 7.16 37.52
C ILE A 121 8.62 5.94 38.44
N PRO A 122 8.88 6.14 39.75
CA PRO A 122 9.00 5.07 40.72
C PRO A 122 7.78 4.15 40.75
N ARG A 123 8.04 2.84 40.90
CA ARG A 123 7.00 1.82 40.99
C ARG A 123 6.57 1.63 42.45
N GLU A 124 5.26 1.58 42.68
CA GLU A 124 4.66 1.43 44.03
C GLU A 124 4.76 -0.01 44.60
N GLY A 125 5.22 -0.98 43.79
CA GLY A 125 5.28 -2.40 44.17
C GLY A 125 6.37 -2.73 45.20
N LYS A 126 6.07 -3.63 46.15
CA LYS A 126 7.04 -4.15 47.14
C LYS A 126 7.85 -5.36 46.63
N ASP A 127 7.64 -5.80 45.40
CA ASP A 127 8.33 -6.93 44.80
C ASP A 127 9.81 -6.61 44.49
N THR A 128 10.64 -7.65 44.40
CA THR A 128 12.09 -7.53 44.21
C THR A 128 12.44 -6.76 42.93
N LYS A 129 11.63 -6.88 41.86
CA LYS A 129 11.87 -6.17 40.60
C LYS A 129 11.59 -4.68 40.74
N SER A 130 10.48 -4.29 41.36
CA SER A 130 10.16 -2.89 41.63
C SER A 130 11.20 -2.22 42.52
N LYS A 131 11.65 -2.89 43.58
CA LYS A 131 12.74 -2.39 44.45
C LYS A 131 14.05 -2.18 43.70
N ARG A 132 14.45 -3.14 42.87
CA ARG A 132 15.67 -3.04 42.05
C ARG A 132 15.58 -1.89 41.05
N LEU A 133 14.47 -1.79 40.31
CA LEU A 133 14.30 -0.76 39.29
C LEU A 133 14.23 0.65 39.91
N ASN A 134 13.57 0.82 41.06
CA ASN A 134 13.57 2.10 41.77
C ASN A 134 14.98 2.45 42.23
N ALA A 135 15.71 1.53 42.88
CA ALA A 135 17.08 1.80 43.31
C ALA A 135 18.04 2.15 42.14
N GLU A 136 17.81 1.56 40.96
CA GLU A 136 18.68 1.73 39.80
C GLU A 136 18.36 2.99 38.98
N TYR A 137 17.08 3.38 38.87
CA TYR A 137 16.61 4.40 37.92
C TYR A 137 15.89 5.59 38.56
N GLU A 138 15.61 5.59 39.87
CA GLU A 138 14.99 6.75 40.53
C GLU A 138 15.83 8.03 40.34
N GLY A 139 15.17 9.10 39.90
CA GLY A 139 15.82 10.37 39.55
C GLY A 139 16.58 10.37 38.22
N LYS A 140 16.54 9.28 37.42
CA LYS A 140 17.20 9.19 36.11
C LYS A 140 16.21 9.28 34.95
N GLU A 141 16.72 9.67 33.79
CA GLU A 141 16.03 9.58 32.50
C GLU A 141 16.19 8.17 31.89
N ILE A 142 15.11 7.61 31.35
CA ILE A 142 15.12 6.31 30.67
C ILE A 142 15.10 6.54 29.17
N GLY A 143 16.07 5.97 28.45
CA GLY A 143 16.08 5.97 26.98
C GLY A 143 14.92 5.18 26.38
N ARG A 144 14.38 5.67 25.27
CA ARG A 144 13.31 5.02 24.50
C ARG A 144 13.88 4.43 23.20
N SER A 145 13.38 3.24 22.87
CA SER A 145 13.79 2.49 21.67
C SER A 145 12.57 2.14 20.81
N PRO A 146 12.75 2.06 19.46
CA PRO A 146 11.71 1.55 18.56
C PRO A 146 11.25 0.15 18.98
N HIS A 147 9.94 -0.08 18.96
CA HIS A 147 9.39 -1.38 19.31
C HIS A 147 8.08 -1.68 18.61
N VAL A 148 7.81 -2.96 18.39
CA VAL A 148 6.55 -3.45 17.82
C VAL A 148 5.72 -4.12 18.91
N HIS A 149 4.47 -3.69 19.04
CA HIS A 149 3.45 -4.40 19.78
C HIS A 149 2.79 -5.43 18.86
N LEU A 150 2.80 -6.70 19.24
CA LEU A 150 2.14 -7.79 18.54
C LEU A 150 1.11 -8.44 19.46
N ILE A 151 -0.15 -8.45 19.06
CA ILE A 151 -1.29 -9.00 19.80
C ILE A 151 -1.95 -10.10 18.99
N ILE A 152 -2.28 -11.21 19.64
CA ILE A 152 -2.94 -12.36 19.03
C ILE A 152 -4.04 -12.82 19.98
N SER A 153 -5.28 -12.87 19.52
CA SER A 153 -6.38 -13.43 20.31
C SER A 153 -6.19 -14.93 20.51
N PHE A 154 -6.57 -15.44 21.68
CA PHE A 154 -6.67 -16.89 21.89
C PHE A 154 -7.92 -17.50 21.26
N GLU A 155 -8.81 -16.68 20.70
CA GLU A 155 -9.88 -17.17 19.86
C GLU A 155 -9.33 -17.72 18.53
N ASN A 156 -9.80 -18.92 18.16
CA ASN A 156 -9.53 -19.51 16.86
C ASN A 156 -10.76 -19.32 15.96
N MET A 157 -10.56 -18.74 14.79
CA MET A 157 -11.65 -18.41 13.87
C MET A 157 -12.23 -19.62 13.14
N LYS A 158 -11.42 -20.67 12.94
CA LYS A 158 -11.81 -21.85 12.14
C LYS A 158 -12.18 -23.05 12.98
N PHE A 159 -11.64 -23.14 14.18
CA PHE A 159 -11.74 -24.32 15.01
C PHE A 159 -12.27 -24.03 16.41
N SER A 160 -12.83 -25.06 17.03
CA SER A 160 -13.43 -24.96 18.37
C SER A 160 -12.42 -24.82 19.50
N ARG A 161 -11.16 -25.25 19.34
CA ARG A 161 -10.09 -25.01 20.33
C ARG A 161 -9.33 -23.73 20.00
N GLY A 162 -9.02 -22.96 21.04
CA GLY A 162 -8.31 -21.69 20.94
C GLY A 162 -6.86 -21.80 20.45
N ILE A 163 -6.30 -20.65 20.04
CA ILE A 163 -4.92 -20.51 19.57
C ILE A 163 -3.93 -20.76 20.70
N LYS A 164 -2.90 -21.57 20.45
CA LYS A 164 -1.86 -21.88 21.44
C LYS A 164 -0.46 -21.65 20.87
N THR A 165 0.41 -21.06 21.70
CA THR A 165 1.84 -20.97 21.41
C THR A 165 2.55 -22.28 21.74
N ALA A 166 3.61 -22.61 20.99
CA ALA A 166 4.46 -23.76 21.25
C ALA A 166 5.20 -23.69 22.59
N GLY A 167 5.33 -22.50 23.18
CA GLY A 167 5.90 -22.32 24.53
C GLY A 167 5.02 -22.79 25.67
N MET A 168 3.73 -23.13 25.43
CA MET A 168 2.82 -23.69 26.44
C MET A 168 2.83 -25.23 26.41
N VAL A 169 3.93 -25.83 26.83
CA VAL A 169 3.96 -27.28 27.13
C VAL A 169 3.26 -27.50 28.49
N TYR A 170 2.20 -28.30 28.51
CA TYR A 170 1.44 -28.60 29.72
C TYR A 170 2.22 -29.55 30.64
N SER A 171 2.93 -29.01 31.63
CA SER A 171 3.38 -29.75 32.82
C SER A 171 2.37 -29.59 33.95
N LYS A 172 2.22 -30.61 34.81
CA LYS A 172 1.42 -30.49 36.05
C LYS A 172 2.09 -29.55 37.07
N ASP A 173 3.38 -29.29 36.92
CA ASP A 173 4.15 -28.38 37.77
C ASP A 173 4.27 -26.98 37.12
N ARG A 174 3.75 -25.97 37.83
CA ARG A 174 3.73 -24.57 37.42
C ARG A 174 5.15 -23.98 37.24
N SER A 175 6.12 -24.42 38.05
CA SER A 175 7.51 -23.95 37.96
C SER A 175 8.19 -24.44 36.69
N GLN A 176 7.96 -25.70 36.31
CA GLN A 176 8.46 -26.28 35.07
C GLN A 176 7.82 -25.65 33.83
N MET A 177 6.53 -25.31 33.89
CA MET A 177 5.86 -24.58 32.80
C MET A 177 6.48 -23.20 32.57
N ILE A 178 6.78 -22.46 33.64
CA ILE A 178 7.40 -21.13 33.56
C ILE A 178 8.81 -21.25 32.97
N ALA A 179 9.61 -22.19 33.47
CA ALA A 179 10.97 -22.42 32.96
C ALA A 179 10.96 -22.81 31.46
N SER A 180 10.03 -23.66 31.05
CA SER A 180 9.88 -24.08 29.65
C SER A 180 9.46 -22.92 28.74
N ALA A 181 8.54 -22.06 29.19
CA ALA A 181 8.10 -20.88 28.44
C ALA A 181 9.22 -19.84 28.30
N ILE A 182 10.02 -19.61 29.34
CA ILE A 182 11.20 -18.74 29.30
C ILE A 182 12.22 -19.31 28.30
N LYS A 183 12.52 -20.61 28.39
CA LYS A 183 13.46 -21.28 27.49
C LYS A 183 13.00 -21.19 26.03
N PHE A 184 11.72 -21.46 25.76
CA PHE A 184 11.14 -21.34 24.42
C PHE A 184 11.24 -19.92 23.87
N LYS A 185 10.91 -18.89 24.69
CA LYS A 185 11.06 -17.48 24.31
C LYS A 185 12.49 -17.18 23.85
N SER A 186 13.49 -17.60 24.63
CA SER A 186 14.90 -17.36 24.31
C SER A 186 15.32 -18.07 23.02
N ILE A 187 14.87 -19.31 22.78
CA ILE A 187 15.16 -20.04 21.53
C ILE A 187 14.59 -19.30 20.31
N VAL A 188 13.32 -18.86 20.39
CA VAL A 188 12.71 -18.12 19.27
C VAL A 188 13.41 -16.78 19.04
N GLN A 189 13.77 -16.07 20.11
CA GLN A 189 14.51 -14.81 20.02
C GLN A 189 15.87 -15.01 19.33
N ASP A 190 16.64 -16.04 19.71
CA ASP A 190 17.92 -16.37 19.06
C ASP A 190 17.76 -16.69 17.57
N ILE A 191 16.77 -17.51 17.21
CA ILE A 191 16.53 -17.89 15.81
C ILE A 191 16.18 -16.67 14.96
N VAL A 192 15.32 -15.78 15.46
CA VAL A 192 14.92 -14.56 14.75
C VAL A 192 16.11 -13.61 14.64
N CYS A 193 16.85 -13.38 15.73
CA CYS A 193 18.01 -12.50 15.73
C CYS A 193 19.11 -13.00 14.77
N GLU A 194 19.43 -14.30 14.78
CA GLU A 194 20.42 -14.89 13.89
C GLU A 194 19.99 -14.78 12.41
N LYS A 195 18.70 -15.00 12.11
CA LYS A 195 18.18 -14.96 10.74
C LYS A 195 18.25 -13.58 10.11
N PHE A 196 17.94 -12.53 10.89
CA PHE A 196 17.84 -11.16 10.39
C PHE A 196 19.06 -10.29 10.73
N GLY A 197 20.07 -10.86 11.38
CA GLY A 197 21.27 -10.13 11.81
C GLY A 197 20.94 -9.02 12.82
N LEU A 198 20.12 -9.36 13.82
CA LEU A 198 19.72 -8.48 14.92
C LEU A 198 20.51 -8.85 16.18
N ASP A 199 20.78 -7.86 17.03
CA ASP A 199 21.45 -8.04 18.30
C ASP A 199 20.54 -8.75 19.31
N ASN A 200 21.05 -9.82 19.93
CA ASN A 200 20.42 -10.39 21.12
C ASN A 200 21.30 -10.09 22.34
N PRO A 201 20.84 -9.30 23.33
CA PRO A 201 21.61 -9.03 24.54
C PRO A 201 21.63 -10.21 25.53
N GLU A 202 20.75 -11.20 25.36
CA GLU A 202 20.67 -12.40 26.19
C GLU A 202 20.67 -13.67 25.32
N PRO A 203 21.75 -13.93 24.54
CA PRO A 203 21.81 -15.10 23.66
C PRO A 203 22.07 -16.38 24.47
N LEU A 204 21.52 -17.52 24.03
CA LEU A 204 21.74 -18.80 24.71
C LEU A 204 23.14 -19.39 24.48
N GLY A 205 23.90 -18.84 23.52
CA GLY A 205 25.23 -19.34 23.15
C GLY A 205 25.22 -20.72 22.50
N LEU A 206 24.07 -21.17 22.00
CA LEU A 206 23.89 -22.46 21.32
C LEU A 206 24.20 -22.33 19.82
N SER A 207 24.65 -23.42 19.19
CA SER A 207 24.79 -23.43 17.73
C SER A 207 23.42 -23.40 17.04
N ARG A 208 23.38 -22.92 15.79
CA ARG A 208 22.16 -22.92 14.97
C ARG A 208 21.48 -24.29 14.88
N SER A 209 22.26 -25.35 14.73
CA SER A 209 21.75 -26.72 14.67
C SER A 209 21.09 -27.14 15.99
N GLU A 210 21.67 -26.73 17.11
CA GLU A 210 21.14 -27.02 18.45
C GLU A 210 19.86 -26.22 18.74
N LEU A 211 19.83 -24.93 18.37
CA LEU A 211 18.64 -24.08 18.47
C LEU A 211 17.46 -24.68 17.70
N LEU A 212 17.68 -25.07 16.44
CA LEU A 212 16.66 -25.69 15.60
C LEU A 212 16.21 -27.05 16.15
N ARG A 213 17.13 -27.86 16.69
CA ARG A 213 16.80 -29.14 17.32
C ARG A 213 15.89 -28.96 18.54
N GLN A 214 16.21 -28.01 19.42
CA GLN A 214 15.40 -27.73 20.60
C GLN A 214 14.05 -27.12 20.22
N TYR A 215 14.03 -26.21 19.24
CA TYR A 215 12.79 -25.66 18.68
C TYR A 215 11.88 -26.75 18.11
N GLU A 216 12.41 -27.70 17.34
CA GLU A 216 11.62 -28.81 16.77
C GLU A 216 10.95 -29.68 17.84
N SER A 217 11.57 -29.84 19.02
CA SER A 217 10.94 -30.52 20.15
C SER A 217 9.67 -29.79 20.62
N PHE A 218 9.76 -28.46 20.81
CA PHE A 218 8.60 -27.63 21.17
C PHE A 218 7.55 -27.59 20.05
N ARG A 219 7.99 -27.50 18.79
CA ARG A 219 7.10 -27.54 17.63
C ARG A 219 6.28 -28.82 17.60
N LYS A 220 6.92 -29.98 17.76
CA LYS A 220 6.23 -31.29 17.80
C LYS A 220 5.23 -31.37 18.95
N ALA A 221 5.61 -30.90 20.14
CA ALA A 221 4.71 -30.86 21.30
C ALA A 221 3.49 -29.94 21.08
N ALA A 222 3.62 -28.91 20.24
CA ALA A 222 2.55 -27.97 19.93
C ALA A 222 1.54 -28.48 18.89
N MET A 223 1.87 -29.56 18.15
CA MET A 223 1.02 -30.16 17.12
C MET A 223 -0.11 -31.00 17.75
N VAL A 224 -1.04 -30.33 18.42
CA VAL A 224 -2.21 -30.93 19.06
C VAL A 224 -3.47 -30.75 18.20
N GLU A 225 -4.46 -31.64 18.37
CA GLU A 225 -5.75 -31.54 17.67
C GLU A 225 -6.42 -30.16 17.90
N LYS A 226 -6.89 -29.55 16.82
CA LYS A 226 -7.53 -28.21 16.82
C LYS A 226 -9.02 -28.25 17.21
N GLY A 227 -9.59 -29.44 17.41
CA GLY A 227 -11.02 -29.62 17.67
C GLY A 227 -11.85 -29.62 16.38
N LYS A 228 -13.17 -29.59 16.53
CA LYS A 228 -14.11 -29.58 15.40
C LYS A 228 -13.97 -28.26 14.61
N PRO A 229 -14.04 -28.29 13.26
CA PRO A 229 -14.27 -27.09 12.46
C PRO A 229 -15.54 -26.40 12.94
N ARG A 230 -15.50 -25.07 13.11
CA ARG A 230 -16.72 -24.29 13.32
C ARG A 230 -17.51 -24.37 12.01
N ILE A 231 -18.75 -24.86 12.04
CA ILE A 231 -19.63 -24.92 10.86
C ILE A 231 -19.95 -23.47 10.45
N GLU A 232 -20.05 -23.16 9.16
CA GLU A 232 -20.29 -21.79 8.63
C GLU A 232 -21.50 -21.06 9.26
N GLN A 233 -22.38 -21.77 9.97
CA GLN A 233 -23.53 -21.22 10.70
C GLN A 233 -23.23 -20.81 12.16
N GLU A 234 -22.07 -21.17 12.72
CA GLU A 234 -21.58 -20.73 14.04
C GLU A 234 -20.31 -19.85 13.94
N ILE A 235 -19.85 -19.54 12.73
CA ILE A 235 -18.81 -18.54 12.50
C ILE A 235 -19.50 -17.19 12.31
N ASP A 236 -19.36 -16.30 13.29
CA ASP A 236 -19.67 -14.88 13.12
C ASP A 236 -18.80 -14.34 11.97
N GLN A 237 -19.43 -14.11 10.81
CA GLN A 237 -18.80 -13.67 9.55
C GLN A 237 -18.14 -12.28 9.65
N LYS A 238 -18.11 -11.66 10.83
CA LYS A 238 -17.39 -10.41 11.13
C LYS A 238 -15.87 -10.50 11.16
N HIS A 239 -15.27 -11.70 11.16
CA HIS A 239 -13.85 -11.85 11.50
C HIS A 239 -12.87 -12.18 10.37
N ILE A 240 -13.29 -12.31 9.11
CA ILE A 240 -12.34 -12.46 7.99
C ILE A 240 -12.39 -11.20 7.13
N LEU A 241 -11.35 -10.36 7.21
CA LEU A 241 -11.06 -9.35 6.19
C LEU A 241 -9.69 -9.57 5.55
N PRO A 242 -9.54 -9.19 4.27
CA PRO A 242 -8.35 -9.44 3.45
C PRO A 242 -7.13 -8.65 3.92
N LEU A 243 -5.96 -9.13 3.52
CA LEU A 243 -4.67 -8.45 3.70
C LEU A 243 -4.68 -7.05 3.08
N ASP A 244 -4.45 -6.03 3.91
CA ASP A 244 -4.16 -4.66 3.49
C ASP A 244 -2.88 -4.61 2.62
N ARG A 245 -3.03 -4.14 1.39
CA ARG A 245 -1.93 -3.58 0.60
C ARG A 245 -2.35 -2.18 0.15
N ASN A 246 -1.85 -1.17 0.85
CA ASN A 246 -1.87 0.21 0.39
C ASN A 246 -0.81 0.42 -0.68
N LEU A 247 -1.23 0.73 -1.90
CA LEU A 247 -0.55 1.68 -2.77
C LEU A 247 -1.64 2.57 -3.38
N ALA A 248 -1.48 3.88 -3.23
CA ALA A 248 -2.46 4.89 -3.58
C ALA A 248 -2.48 5.14 -5.10
N GLU A 249 -3.68 5.34 -5.66
CA GLU A 249 -3.87 6.00 -6.96
C GLU A 249 -4.54 7.36 -6.75
N THR A 250 -3.88 8.39 -7.26
CA THR A 250 -4.35 9.76 -7.42
C THR A 250 -5.16 9.92 -8.71
N LYS A 251 -6.06 10.90 -8.70
CA LYS A 251 -7.07 11.19 -9.72
C LYS A 251 -6.46 11.69 -11.04
N ASP A 252 -7.08 11.31 -12.14
CA ASP A 252 -6.72 11.61 -13.54
C ASP A 252 -6.53 13.11 -13.82
N ILE A 253 -5.27 13.50 -14.00
CA ILE A 253 -4.88 14.60 -14.87
C ILE A 253 -4.16 13.92 -16.04
N ALA A 254 -4.55 14.23 -17.27
CA ALA A 254 -3.87 13.64 -18.42
C ALA A 254 -2.36 13.92 -18.30
N LEU A 255 -1.53 12.89 -18.42
CA LEU A 255 -0.08 12.98 -18.21
C LEU A 255 0.55 14.09 -19.06
N ASP A 256 -0.06 14.39 -20.21
CA ASP A 256 0.33 15.43 -21.16
C ASP A 256 0.07 16.85 -20.62
N GLU A 257 -0.94 17.03 -19.77
CA GLU A 257 -1.33 18.30 -19.14
C GLU A 257 -0.39 18.67 -17.97
N ILE A 258 0.05 17.69 -17.17
CA ILE A 258 1.11 17.84 -16.15
C ILE A 258 2.45 18.15 -16.83
N LYS A 259 2.77 17.40 -17.89
CA LYS A 259 3.99 17.51 -18.69
C LYS A 259 4.18 18.90 -19.33
N ASN A 260 3.09 19.55 -19.76
CA ASN A 260 3.10 20.87 -20.39
C ASN A 260 3.26 22.02 -19.39
N ASN A 261 2.98 21.81 -18.09
CA ASN A 261 3.06 22.85 -17.04
C ASN A 261 4.32 22.82 -16.17
N THR A 262 5.26 21.89 -16.42
CA THR A 262 6.51 21.71 -15.65
C THR A 262 7.44 22.93 -15.61
N LYS A 263 7.38 23.83 -16.61
CA LYS A 263 8.13 25.09 -16.64
C LYS A 263 7.56 26.18 -15.73
N ASN A 264 6.28 26.10 -15.40
CA ASN A 264 5.53 27.16 -14.72
C ASN A 264 5.04 26.76 -13.32
N SER A 265 5.17 25.48 -12.92
CA SER A 265 4.73 24.96 -11.63
C SER A 265 5.77 24.03 -11.01
N VAL A 266 6.28 24.43 -9.83
CA VAL A 266 7.19 23.62 -9.01
C VAL A 266 6.52 22.31 -8.59
N ILE A 267 5.21 22.35 -8.31
CA ILE A 267 4.40 21.19 -7.94
C ILE A 267 4.23 20.24 -9.14
N ALA A 268 4.03 20.73 -10.37
CA ALA A 268 4.00 19.86 -11.55
C ALA A 268 5.37 19.21 -11.83
N ASN A 269 6.47 19.92 -11.53
CA ASN A 269 7.83 19.40 -11.65
C ASN A 269 8.13 18.35 -10.55
N GLU A 270 7.67 18.56 -9.32
CA GLU A 270 7.76 17.61 -8.19
C GLU A 270 6.86 16.39 -8.40
N ILE A 271 5.65 16.57 -8.91
CA ILE A 271 4.72 15.48 -9.25
C ILE A 271 5.30 14.60 -10.38
N VAL A 272 5.92 15.17 -11.42
CA VAL A 272 6.65 14.37 -12.43
C VAL A 272 7.85 13.63 -11.83
N LYS A 273 8.55 14.21 -10.83
CA LYS A 273 9.63 13.51 -10.11
C LYS A 273 9.11 12.37 -9.21
N ALA A 274 7.89 12.50 -8.67
CA ALA A 274 7.29 11.58 -7.71
C ALA A 274 6.42 10.48 -8.34
N ILE A 275 5.90 10.68 -9.55
CA ILE A 275 5.06 9.70 -10.26
C ILE A 275 5.86 8.47 -10.70
N ASP A 276 7.19 8.58 -10.82
CA ASP A 276 8.03 7.42 -11.09
C ASP A 276 9.47 7.60 -10.55
N PRO A 277 9.68 7.47 -9.22
CA PRO A 277 10.99 7.61 -8.60
C PRO A 277 11.97 6.57 -9.16
N GLU A 278 11.45 5.40 -9.53
CA GLU A 278 12.18 4.27 -10.08
C GLU A 278 12.60 4.54 -11.53
N VAL A 279 11.71 5.04 -12.40
CA VAL A 279 12.08 5.46 -13.77
C VAL A 279 13.00 6.66 -13.78
N ARG A 280 12.90 7.62 -12.84
CA ARG A 280 13.86 8.73 -12.76
C ARG A 280 15.23 8.28 -12.25
N ALA A 281 15.30 7.40 -11.24
CA ALA A 281 16.56 6.80 -10.81
C ALA A 281 17.21 5.99 -11.93
N GLN A 282 16.41 5.21 -12.67
CA GLN A 282 16.85 4.50 -13.88
C GLN A 282 17.29 5.48 -14.99
N ASN A 283 16.54 6.54 -15.27
CA ASN A 283 16.86 7.55 -16.27
C ASN A 283 18.11 8.37 -15.89
N VAL A 284 18.38 8.58 -14.61
CA VAL A 284 19.62 9.23 -14.12
C VAL A 284 20.82 8.31 -14.34
N GLN A 285 20.73 7.03 -13.97
CA GLN A 285 21.78 6.04 -14.27
C GLN A 285 22.00 5.88 -15.79
N LEU A 286 20.91 5.86 -16.55
CA LEU A 286 20.93 5.76 -18.01
C LEU A 286 21.51 7.02 -18.65
N ALA A 287 21.19 8.21 -18.12
CA ALA A 287 21.76 9.48 -18.54
C ALA A 287 23.28 9.53 -18.30
N GLU A 288 23.78 9.02 -17.18
CA GLU A 288 25.23 8.89 -16.93
C GLU A 288 25.88 7.96 -17.94
N THR A 289 25.22 6.84 -18.25
CA THR A 289 25.68 5.88 -19.26
C THR A 289 25.65 6.46 -20.68
N LEU A 290 24.66 7.27 -21.02
CA LEU A 290 24.54 7.92 -22.33
C LEU A 290 25.58 9.04 -22.53
N LYS A 291 25.95 9.75 -21.45
CA LYS A 291 26.98 10.81 -21.50
C LYS A 291 28.38 10.28 -21.82
N SER A 292 28.66 9.02 -21.55
CA SER A 292 29.95 8.37 -21.79
C SER A 292 30.02 7.59 -23.10
N LYS A 293 28.93 7.49 -23.87
CA LYS A 293 28.90 6.83 -25.20
C LYS A 293 29.47 7.75 -26.29
N ASP A 294 30.07 7.13 -27.31
CA ASP A 294 30.58 7.82 -28.51
C ASP A 294 29.45 8.60 -29.21
N VAL A 295 29.66 9.90 -29.42
CA VAL A 295 28.63 10.77 -30.01
C VAL A 295 28.34 10.48 -31.47
N ASN A 296 29.27 9.84 -32.18
CA ASN A 296 29.10 9.42 -33.57
C ASN A 296 27.92 8.44 -33.71
N LEU A 297 27.55 7.73 -32.63
CA LEU A 297 26.37 6.87 -32.57
C LEU A 297 25.05 7.63 -32.82
N PHE A 298 24.99 8.89 -32.38
CA PHE A 298 23.75 9.67 -32.33
C PHE A 298 23.65 10.72 -33.44
N ILE A 299 24.80 11.22 -33.93
CA ILE A 299 24.86 12.32 -34.90
C ILE A 299 24.01 12.08 -36.17
N PRO A 300 24.04 10.90 -36.83
CA PRO A 300 23.27 10.69 -38.05
C PRO A 300 21.76 10.87 -37.83
N THR A 301 21.23 10.28 -36.75
CA THR A 301 19.81 10.37 -36.40
C THR A 301 19.44 11.80 -35.98
N LEU A 302 20.31 12.49 -35.22
CA LEU A 302 20.07 13.88 -34.82
C LEU A 302 20.06 14.82 -36.03
N LYS A 303 20.96 14.63 -37.01
CA LYS A 303 20.95 15.37 -38.29
C LYS A 303 19.66 15.15 -39.07
N ALA A 304 19.28 13.89 -39.26
CA ALA A 304 18.09 13.53 -40.03
C ALA A 304 16.80 14.04 -39.36
N LYS A 305 16.71 13.93 -38.02
CA LYS A 305 15.50 14.27 -37.27
C LYS A 305 15.31 15.77 -37.03
N PHE A 306 16.40 16.51 -36.81
CA PHE A 306 16.32 17.92 -36.41
C PHE A 306 16.92 18.89 -37.43
N GLY A 307 17.48 18.40 -38.55
CA GLY A 307 18.05 19.25 -39.60
C GLY A 307 19.24 20.10 -39.12
N VAL A 308 19.96 19.64 -38.10
CA VAL A 308 21.03 20.39 -37.44
C VAL A 308 22.40 20.13 -38.07
N ASP A 309 23.22 21.17 -38.20
CA ASP A 309 24.60 21.01 -38.65
C ASP A 309 25.56 20.82 -37.46
N ILE A 310 25.92 19.55 -37.24
CA ILE A 310 26.73 19.10 -36.11
C ILE A 310 27.80 18.10 -36.53
N ARG A 311 28.88 18.00 -35.75
CA ARG A 311 29.96 17.02 -35.94
C ARG A 311 30.50 16.54 -34.60
N SER A 312 31.25 15.44 -34.57
CA SER A 312 31.99 15.05 -33.37
C SER A 312 33.20 15.97 -33.18
N ASN A 313 33.64 16.11 -31.93
CA ASN A 313 34.96 16.65 -31.62
C ASN A 313 36.04 15.59 -31.88
N GLU A 314 37.32 15.98 -31.78
CA GLU A 314 38.48 15.15 -32.14
C GLU A 314 38.56 13.80 -31.39
N ASP A 315 38.00 13.70 -30.18
CA ASP A 315 38.01 12.48 -29.36
C ASP A 315 36.70 11.66 -29.43
N GLY A 316 35.69 12.10 -30.20
CA GLY A 316 34.42 11.39 -30.35
C GLY A 316 33.49 11.41 -29.13
N THR A 317 33.80 12.18 -28.08
CA THR A 317 33.00 12.19 -26.83
C THR A 317 31.98 13.33 -26.75
N ARG A 318 32.07 14.34 -27.62
CA ARG A 318 31.22 15.54 -27.59
C ARG A 318 30.75 15.96 -28.97
N ILE A 319 29.52 16.45 -29.02
CA ILE A 319 28.93 17.12 -30.19
C ILE A 319 29.49 18.54 -30.27
N ARG A 320 30.18 18.82 -31.38
CA ARG A 320 30.70 20.13 -31.80
C ARG A 320 29.71 20.79 -32.76
N PHE A 321 29.34 22.03 -32.48
CA PHE A 321 28.39 22.81 -33.28
C PHE A 321 28.69 24.32 -33.17
N GLU A 322 28.23 25.09 -34.16
CA GLU A 322 28.37 26.54 -34.18
C GLU A 322 27.09 27.22 -33.70
N THR A 323 27.21 28.23 -32.85
CA THR A 323 26.08 28.98 -32.29
C THR A 323 26.44 30.45 -32.08
N ILE A 324 25.45 31.32 -31.89
CA ILE A 324 25.66 32.74 -31.65
C ILE A 324 25.62 33.01 -30.16
N THR A 325 26.66 33.67 -29.63
CA THR A 325 26.73 33.96 -28.19
C THR A 325 25.70 35.04 -27.81
N PRO A 326 24.82 34.81 -26.81
CA PRO A 326 23.71 35.73 -26.50
C PRO A 326 24.17 37.16 -26.13
N LYS A 327 25.32 37.29 -25.46
CA LYS A 327 25.85 38.58 -25.00
C LYS A 327 26.61 39.38 -26.05
N THR A 328 27.26 38.70 -27.01
CA THR A 328 28.18 39.36 -27.96
C THR A 328 27.70 39.30 -29.41
N ARG A 329 26.62 38.55 -29.70
CA ARG A 329 26.07 38.30 -31.05
C ARG A 329 27.11 37.79 -32.07
N LYS A 330 28.23 37.23 -31.60
CA LYS A 330 29.28 36.65 -32.46
C LYS A 330 29.15 35.12 -32.56
N PRO A 331 29.50 34.52 -33.72
CA PRO A 331 29.60 33.08 -33.87
C PRO A 331 30.63 32.49 -32.88
N SER A 332 30.29 31.36 -32.28
CA SER A 332 31.09 30.64 -31.30
C SER A 332 30.88 29.14 -31.50
N THR A 333 32.00 28.41 -31.56
CA THR A 333 32.00 26.95 -31.61
C THR A 333 31.89 26.39 -30.20
N GLN A 334 30.89 25.53 -29.95
CA GLN A 334 30.67 24.88 -28.65
C GLN A 334 30.80 23.36 -28.76
N ASN A 335 31.26 22.73 -27.67
CA ASN A 335 31.33 21.27 -27.51
C ASN A 335 30.49 20.83 -26.31
N ARG A 336 29.56 19.90 -26.49
CA ARG A 336 28.68 19.37 -25.41
C ARG A 336 28.56 17.86 -25.49
N ASN A 337 28.36 17.17 -24.37
CA ASN A 337 27.96 15.75 -24.45
C ASN A 337 26.58 15.63 -25.12
N VAL A 338 26.26 14.43 -25.62
CA VAL A 338 25.04 14.21 -26.40
C VAL A 338 23.75 14.60 -25.65
N LEU A 339 23.69 14.33 -24.34
CA LEU A 339 22.52 14.65 -23.52
C LEU A 339 22.38 16.15 -23.28
N ASP A 340 23.48 16.84 -22.99
CA ASP A 340 23.51 18.29 -22.83
C ASP A 340 23.22 19.02 -24.16
N TYR A 341 23.65 18.45 -25.29
CA TYR A 341 23.27 18.97 -26.60
C TYR A 341 21.76 18.87 -26.82
N CYS A 342 21.18 17.69 -26.59
CA CYS A 342 19.74 17.46 -26.75
C CYS A 342 18.91 18.35 -25.80
N THR A 343 19.30 18.43 -24.53
CA THR A 343 18.51 19.15 -23.51
C THR A 343 18.69 20.65 -23.54
N LYS A 344 19.92 21.15 -23.77
CA LYS A 344 20.23 22.58 -23.66
C LYS A 344 20.38 23.30 -25.00
N GLN A 345 20.62 22.59 -26.11
CA GLN A 345 20.72 23.19 -27.45
C GLN A 345 19.48 22.90 -28.29
N LEU A 346 18.97 21.67 -28.28
CA LEU A 346 17.70 21.32 -28.94
C LEU A 346 16.46 21.56 -28.07
N ASN A 347 16.65 21.99 -26.81
CA ASN A 347 15.58 22.25 -25.84
C ASN A 347 14.64 21.05 -25.63
N LEU A 348 15.14 19.82 -25.76
CA LEU A 348 14.38 18.61 -25.47
C LEU A 348 14.24 18.44 -23.94
N ARG A 349 13.09 17.94 -23.49
CA ARG A 349 12.91 17.59 -22.07
C ARG A 349 13.89 16.46 -21.72
N PHE A 350 14.39 16.46 -20.48
CA PHE A 350 15.38 15.48 -20.02
C PHE A 350 14.94 14.04 -20.27
N ASP A 351 13.71 13.68 -19.88
CA ASP A 351 13.21 12.31 -20.03
C ASP A 351 13.00 11.92 -21.49
N ASP A 352 12.54 12.84 -22.35
CA ASP A 352 12.40 12.59 -23.78
C ASP A 352 13.76 12.45 -24.47
N ALA A 353 14.75 13.22 -24.02
CA ALA A 353 16.13 13.12 -24.49
C ALA A 353 16.76 11.80 -24.05
N VAL A 354 16.61 11.39 -22.79
CA VAL A 354 17.08 10.09 -22.30
C VAL A 354 16.37 8.96 -23.03
N LYS A 355 15.05 8.99 -23.16
CA LYS A 355 14.29 7.98 -23.90
C LYS A 355 14.72 7.88 -25.36
N MET A 356 14.79 9.00 -26.08
CA MET A 356 15.21 9.01 -27.50
C MET A 356 16.64 8.54 -27.68
N LEU A 357 17.58 8.98 -26.83
CA LEU A 357 18.98 8.57 -26.92
C LEU A 357 19.14 7.11 -26.51
N SER A 358 18.37 6.62 -25.54
CA SER A 358 18.31 5.21 -25.18
C SER A 358 17.68 4.37 -26.28
N GLU A 359 16.63 4.84 -26.96
CA GLU A 359 16.07 4.19 -28.13
C GLU A 359 17.09 4.15 -29.27
N ILE A 360 17.83 5.23 -29.54
CA ILE A 360 18.90 5.22 -30.55
C ILE A 360 20.03 4.26 -30.13
N ALA A 361 20.42 4.27 -28.85
CA ALA A 361 21.46 3.41 -28.33
C ALA A 361 21.01 1.93 -28.31
N LEU A 362 19.75 1.64 -27.99
CA LEU A 362 19.13 0.32 -28.02
C LEU A 362 18.83 -0.13 -29.43
N GLU A 363 18.45 0.76 -30.34
CA GLU A 363 18.28 0.45 -31.75
C GLU A 363 19.63 0.13 -32.35
N GLN A 364 20.69 0.87 -32.03
CA GLN A 364 22.05 0.57 -32.48
C GLN A 364 22.69 -0.62 -31.75
N GLU A 365 22.42 -0.82 -30.45
CA GLU A 365 22.79 -2.02 -29.71
C GLU A 365 22.00 -3.23 -30.19
N SER A 366 20.73 -3.07 -30.54
CA SER A 366 19.92 -4.11 -31.18
C SER A 366 20.38 -4.30 -32.60
N LEU A 367 20.72 -3.26 -33.38
CA LEU A 367 21.24 -3.41 -34.74
C LEU A 367 22.61 -4.10 -34.69
N SER A 368 23.46 -3.82 -33.70
CA SER A 368 24.75 -4.47 -33.50
C SER A 368 24.65 -5.86 -32.84
N LYS A 369 23.63 -6.12 -32.00
CA LYS A 369 23.26 -7.46 -31.48
C LYS A 369 22.48 -8.28 -32.50
N ASN A 370 21.72 -7.67 -33.40
CA ASN A 370 20.96 -8.27 -34.52
C ASN A 370 21.92 -8.53 -35.69
N LEU A 371 22.95 -7.69 -35.89
CA LEU A 371 24.12 -7.97 -36.72
C LEU A 371 24.94 -9.16 -36.17
N LYS A 372 24.74 -9.55 -34.89
CA LYS A 372 25.44 -10.67 -34.24
C LYS A 372 24.52 -11.81 -33.72
N ASN A 373 23.19 -11.72 -33.86
CA ASN A 373 22.14 -12.57 -33.27
C ASN A 373 22.51 -13.18 -31.88
N THR A 374 22.62 -12.39 -30.80
CA THR A 374 23.15 -12.86 -29.49
C THR A 374 22.14 -12.97 -28.32
N ASP A 375 20.85 -12.71 -28.50
CA ASP A 375 19.87 -12.82 -27.40
C ASP A 375 19.69 -14.27 -26.93
N THR A 376 19.62 -14.50 -25.61
CA THR A 376 19.43 -15.85 -25.06
C THR A 376 17.95 -16.24 -25.00
N ILE A 377 17.64 -17.44 -25.47
CA ILE A 377 16.30 -18.04 -25.47
C ILE A 377 16.17 -18.92 -24.24
N GLU A 378 15.15 -18.66 -23.42
CA GLU A 378 14.84 -19.48 -22.24
C GLU A 378 13.82 -20.58 -22.60
N LEU A 379 14.17 -21.83 -22.34
CA LEU A 379 13.30 -22.99 -22.61
C LEU A 379 13.18 -23.88 -21.38
N SER A 380 11.99 -24.44 -21.16
CA SER A 380 11.83 -25.59 -20.28
C SER A 380 11.90 -26.84 -21.13
N VAL A 381 12.80 -27.76 -20.80
CA VAL A 381 13.13 -28.95 -21.61
C VAL A 381 13.08 -30.21 -20.77
N SER A 382 12.70 -31.34 -21.38
CA SER A 382 12.66 -32.65 -20.74
C SER A 382 13.68 -33.61 -21.36
N SER A 383 14.45 -34.30 -20.52
CA SER A 383 15.34 -35.40 -20.94
C SER A 383 14.70 -36.79 -20.82
N ASP A 384 13.37 -36.88 -20.74
CA ASP A 384 12.64 -38.12 -20.56
C ASP A 384 12.30 -38.79 -21.89
N PHE A 385 13.22 -39.62 -22.38
CA PHE A 385 13.10 -40.34 -23.65
C PHE A 385 12.32 -41.66 -23.55
N LYS A 386 11.72 -41.99 -22.39
CA LYS A 386 10.95 -43.23 -22.26
C LYS A 386 9.74 -43.18 -23.19
N LEU A 387 9.63 -44.17 -24.07
CA LEU A 387 8.59 -44.24 -25.08
C LEU A 387 7.24 -44.64 -24.47
N LEU A 388 6.18 -44.00 -24.94
CA LEU A 388 4.81 -44.39 -24.63
C LEU A 388 4.44 -45.70 -25.35
N GLN A 389 3.52 -46.45 -24.75
CA GLN A 389 2.95 -47.65 -25.35
C GLN A 389 2.27 -47.30 -26.69
N GLY A 390 2.66 -47.98 -27.77
CA GLY A 390 2.24 -47.66 -29.15
C GLY A 390 3.20 -46.77 -29.96
N SER A 391 4.39 -46.45 -29.42
CA SER A 391 5.44 -45.77 -30.20
C SER A 391 6.07 -46.72 -31.25
N THR A 392 6.36 -46.20 -32.44
CA THR A 392 7.08 -46.94 -33.50
C THR A 392 8.48 -46.38 -33.72
N LYS A 393 9.37 -47.12 -34.40
CA LYS A 393 10.72 -46.64 -34.77
C LYS A 393 10.67 -45.38 -35.64
N GLU A 394 9.65 -45.26 -36.48
CA GLU A 394 9.42 -44.12 -37.37
C GLU A 394 8.74 -42.94 -36.64
N LYS A 395 8.07 -43.20 -35.51
CA LYS A 395 7.30 -42.20 -34.75
C LYS A 395 7.51 -42.38 -33.24
N PRO A 396 8.73 -42.13 -32.73
CA PRO A 396 9.01 -42.24 -31.30
C PRO A 396 8.23 -41.16 -30.54
N LYS A 397 7.34 -41.56 -29.61
CA LYS A 397 6.60 -40.65 -28.74
C LYS A 397 7.10 -40.79 -27.30
N PRO A 398 8.01 -39.90 -26.86
CA PRO A 398 8.44 -39.91 -25.46
C PRO A 398 7.29 -39.50 -24.54
N GLN A 399 7.28 -40.02 -23.32
CA GLN A 399 6.26 -39.68 -22.32
C GLN A 399 6.41 -38.23 -21.83
N ALA A 400 7.65 -37.71 -21.77
CA ALA A 400 7.97 -36.35 -21.33
C ALA A 400 7.29 -35.95 -19.99
N VAL A 401 7.30 -36.86 -19.02
CA VAL A 401 6.67 -36.64 -17.70
C VAL A 401 7.70 -36.13 -16.70
N PHE A 402 8.94 -36.61 -16.78
CA PHE A 402 10.02 -36.29 -15.84
C PHE A 402 11.19 -35.56 -16.51
N GLY A 403 12.26 -35.31 -15.74
CA GLY A 403 13.51 -34.72 -16.26
C GLY A 403 13.37 -33.29 -16.78
N TRP A 404 12.35 -32.56 -16.33
CA TRP A 404 12.12 -31.17 -16.74
C TRP A 404 13.12 -30.22 -16.05
N LYS A 405 13.74 -29.33 -16.82
CA LYS A 405 14.60 -28.26 -16.31
C LYS A 405 14.53 -27.03 -17.20
N THR A 406 14.89 -25.87 -16.68
CA THR A 406 15.02 -24.64 -17.46
C THR A 406 16.45 -24.50 -17.97
N ILE A 407 16.60 -24.14 -19.24
CA ILE A 407 17.90 -23.89 -19.88
C ILE A 407 17.86 -22.56 -20.63
N LEU A 408 19.05 -22.05 -20.93
CA LEU A 408 19.28 -20.94 -21.85
C LEU A 408 20.02 -21.46 -23.09
N THR A 409 19.63 -20.99 -24.27
CA THR A 409 20.35 -21.26 -25.53
C THR A 409 20.42 -19.98 -26.36
N ASN A 410 21.09 -20.01 -27.51
CA ASN A 410 21.12 -18.89 -28.46
C ASN A 410 20.42 -19.31 -29.77
N PRO A 411 20.01 -18.35 -30.63
CA PRO A 411 19.29 -18.63 -31.87
C PRO A 411 20.00 -19.65 -32.76
N GLN A 412 21.32 -19.56 -32.88
CA GLN A 412 22.11 -20.41 -33.77
C GLN A 412 22.22 -21.86 -33.28
N ASN A 413 22.22 -22.06 -31.96
CA ASN A 413 22.33 -23.39 -31.35
C ASN A 413 20.96 -23.98 -31.00
N LEU A 414 19.85 -23.29 -31.30
CA LEU A 414 18.52 -23.75 -30.94
C LEU A 414 18.20 -25.10 -31.57
N GLU A 415 18.52 -25.33 -32.85
CA GLU A 415 18.26 -26.60 -33.52
C GLU A 415 18.95 -27.77 -32.80
N ASN A 416 20.26 -27.65 -32.55
CA ASN A 416 21.02 -28.67 -31.82
C ASN A 416 20.47 -28.87 -30.42
N THR A 417 20.08 -27.78 -29.74
CA THR A 417 19.49 -27.82 -28.40
C THR A 417 18.19 -28.62 -28.42
N LEU A 418 17.26 -28.32 -29.34
CA LEU A 418 15.98 -29.00 -29.44
C LEU A 418 16.16 -30.51 -29.71
N LYS A 419 17.12 -30.89 -30.55
CA LYS A 419 17.44 -32.30 -30.89
C LYS A 419 18.09 -33.09 -29.74
N GLN A 420 18.51 -32.44 -28.65
CA GLN A 420 19.09 -33.09 -27.47
C GLN A 420 18.06 -33.45 -26.39
N TYR A 421 16.82 -32.98 -26.51
CA TYR A 421 15.78 -33.16 -25.50
C TYR A 421 14.53 -33.80 -26.10
N SER A 422 13.77 -34.51 -25.26
CA SER A 422 12.57 -35.21 -25.70
C SER A 422 11.41 -34.26 -26.03
N ALA A 423 11.27 -33.17 -25.26
CA ALA A 423 10.19 -32.19 -25.38
C ALA A 423 10.56 -30.85 -24.75
N ILE A 424 9.78 -29.82 -25.08
CA ILE A 424 9.86 -28.45 -24.57
C ILE A 424 8.52 -27.97 -24.01
N SER A 425 8.52 -26.96 -23.14
CA SER A 425 7.31 -26.38 -22.53
C SER A 425 7.49 -24.89 -22.27
N MET A 426 6.38 -24.15 -22.26
CA MET A 426 6.34 -22.75 -21.79
C MET A 426 6.34 -22.67 -20.26
N ALA A 427 5.84 -23.70 -19.56
CA ALA A 427 5.82 -23.78 -18.11
C ALA A 427 7.12 -24.34 -17.55
N LYS A 428 7.56 -23.79 -16.41
CA LYS A 428 8.65 -24.28 -15.56
C LYS A 428 8.07 -25.19 -14.48
N PHE A 429 8.80 -26.23 -14.10
CA PHE A 429 8.33 -27.24 -13.16
C PHE A 429 9.28 -27.38 -11.94
N SER A 430 8.77 -27.19 -10.72
CA SER A 430 9.58 -27.12 -9.48
C SER A 430 10.28 -28.43 -9.10
N ASN A 431 9.75 -29.59 -9.50
CA ASN A 431 10.27 -30.91 -9.13
C ASN A 431 10.72 -31.74 -10.35
N GLY A 432 11.00 -31.07 -11.48
CA GLY A 432 11.34 -31.74 -12.73
C GLY A 432 10.26 -32.66 -13.30
N SER A 433 9.02 -32.54 -12.82
CA SER A 433 7.86 -33.34 -13.25
C SER A 433 6.75 -32.44 -13.77
N ARG A 434 6.26 -32.76 -14.96
CA ARG A 434 5.18 -32.04 -15.66
C ARG A 434 3.83 -32.35 -15.04
N ASN A 435 3.30 -31.38 -14.29
CA ASN A 435 1.94 -31.35 -13.78
C ASN A 435 1.53 -29.88 -13.57
N ASN A 436 0.25 -29.54 -13.78
CA ASN A 436 -0.30 -28.22 -13.47
C ASN A 436 -0.02 -27.78 -12.02
N ALA A 437 0.00 -28.70 -11.06
CA ALA A 437 0.31 -28.40 -9.65
C ALA A 437 1.80 -28.09 -9.41
N ASN A 438 2.68 -28.55 -10.29
CA ASN A 438 4.14 -28.36 -10.18
C ASN A 438 4.64 -27.15 -10.96
N ILE A 439 3.74 -26.37 -11.58
CA ILE A 439 4.15 -25.17 -12.34
C ILE A 439 4.69 -24.14 -11.36
N SER A 440 5.97 -23.78 -11.51
CA SER A 440 6.67 -22.77 -10.70
C SER A 440 6.76 -21.40 -11.37
N GLY A 441 6.32 -21.29 -12.63
CA GLY A 441 6.35 -20.08 -13.43
C GLY A 441 6.41 -20.42 -14.91
N PHE A 442 6.67 -19.41 -15.75
CA PHE A 442 6.77 -19.59 -17.20
C PHE A 442 8.12 -19.10 -17.73
N THR A 443 8.50 -19.60 -18.90
CA THR A 443 9.70 -19.17 -19.62
C THR A 443 9.42 -17.88 -20.39
N LYS A 444 10.50 -17.18 -20.76
CA LYS A 444 10.48 -16.06 -21.71
C LYS A 444 10.30 -16.52 -23.18
N THR A 445 9.42 -17.49 -23.39
CA THR A 445 9.20 -18.10 -24.70
C THR A 445 7.77 -18.57 -24.83
N LEU A 446 7.13 -18.19 -25.94
CA LEU A 446 5.84 -18.71 -26.39
C LEU A 446 6.06 -19.87 -27.35
N ILE A 447 5.19 -20.88 -27.28
CA ILE A 447 5.22 -22.03 -28.17
C ILE A 447 3.80 -22.30 -28.66
N PHE A 448 3.63 -22.30 -29.97
CA PHE A 448 2.36 -22.57 -30.64
C PHE A 448 2.46 -23.88 -31.44
N ASP A 449 1.48 -24.75 -31.30
CA ASP A 449 1.33 -25.98 -32.08
C ASP A 449 0.30 -25.72 -33.19
N ILE A 450 0.76 -25.75 -34.44
CA ILE A 450 -0.08 -25.56 -35.62
C ILE A 450 -0.37 -26.95 -36.16
N ASP A 451 -1.51 -27.49 -35.76
CA ASP A 451 -1.89 -28.87 -36.06
C ASP A 451 -2.84 -28.99 -37.26
N ASN A 452 -3.41 -27.87 -37.73
CA ASN A 452 -4.37 -27.78 -38.85
C ASN A 452 -5.38 -28.94 -38.84
N LYS A 453 -6.10 -29.11 -37.72
CA LYS A 453 -7.07 -30.21 -37.53
C LYS A 453 -8.44 -29.87 -38.09
N GLU A 454 -8.85 -28.61 -37.96
CA GLU A 454 -10.17 -28.15 -38.37
C GLU A 454 -10.16 -27.65 -39.82
N ALA A 455 -11.27 -27.77 -40.53
CA ALA A 455 -11.36 -27.40 -41.95
C ALA A 455 -11.05 -25.93 -42.26
N HIS A 456 -11.19 -25.03 -41.28
CA HIS A 456 -10.86 -23.60 -41.42
C HIS A 456 -9.38 -23.29 -41.11
N GLN A 457 -8.60 -24.28 -40.68
CA GLN A 457 -7.19 -24.16 -40.39
C GLN A 457 -6.37 -24.70 -41.58
N ASP A 458 -5.73 -23.80 -42.34
CA ASP A 458 -4.78 -24.17 -43.40
C ASP A 458 -3.55 -23.25 -43.38
N MET A 459 -2.97 -23.08 -42.19
CA MET A 459 -1.77 -22.26 -42.06
C MET A 459 -0.56 -23.07 -42.53
N LYS A 460 0.18 -22.58 -43.53
CA LYS A 460 1.44 -23.19 -43.99
C LYS A 460 2.64 -22.64 -43.22
N ILE A 461 3.76 -23.34 -43.28
CA ILE A 461 5.04 -22.86 -42.73
C ILE A 461 5.42 -21.51 -43.35
N SER A 462 5.18 -21.31 -44.65
CA SER A 462 5.39 -20.03 -45.34
C SER A 462 4.60 -18.89 -44.72
N ASP A 463 3.35 -19.15 -44.31
CA ASP A 463 2.48 -18.15 -43.70
C ASP A 463 2.98 -17.77 -42.31
N GLY A 464 3.50 -18.74 -41.55
CA GLY A 464 4.16 -18.51 -40.27
C GLY A 464 5.41 -17.65 -40.42
N ILE A 465 6.25 -17.93 -41.42
CA ILE A 465 7.44 -17.12 -41.72
C ILE A 465 7.04 -15.70 -42.08
N GLU A 466 6.06 -15.54 -42.98
CA GLU A 466 5.60 -14.22 -43.41
C GLU A 466 4.94 -13.45 -42.26
N LEU A 467 4.22 -14.12 -41.36
CA LEU A 467 3.63 -13.52 -40.18
C LEU A 467 4.70 -12.91 -39.27
N LEU A 468 5.72 -13.69 -38.92
CA LEU A 468 6.83 -13.24 -38.06
C LEU A 468 7.59 -12.08 -38.71
N LYS A 469 7.89 -12.17 -40.02
CA LYS A 469 8.53 -11.09 -40.79
C LYS A 469 7.71 -9.82 -40.83
N ARG A 470 6.41 -9.91 -41.12
CA ARG A 470 5.49 -8.75 -41.15
C ARG A 470 5.39 -8.07 -39.79
N LYS A 471 5.45 -8.84 -38.70
CA LYS A 471 5.45 -8.33 -37.33
C LYS A 471 6.83 -7.85 -36.87
N GLY A 472 7.89 -8.11 -37.64
CA GLY A 472 9.27 -7.75 -37.30
C GLY A 472 9.81 -8.48 -36.06
N ILE A 473 9.29 -9.67 -35.77
CA ILE A 473 9.62 -10.43 -34.55
C ILE A 473 10.44 -11.67 -34.87
N GLN A 474 11.37 -12.00 -33.97
CA GLN A 474 12.15 -13.22 -34.05
C GLN A 474 11.24 -14.42 -33.76
N GLY A 475 11.42 -15.50 -34.53
CA GLY A 475 10.79 -16.77 -34.21
C GLY A 475 11.45 -17.94 -34.90
N PHE A 476 11.07 -19.13 -34.47
CA PHE A 476 11.63 -20.39 -34.95
C PHE A 476 10.52 -21.35 -35.30
N ILE A 477 10.60 -21.94 -36.49
CA ILE A 477 9.56 -22.84 -37.00
C ILE A 477 10.18 -24.20 -37.32
N TYR A 478 9.53 -25.29 -36.89
CA TYR A 478 9.95 -26.63 -37.28
C TYR A 478 8.77 -27.58 -37.49
N PRO A 479 8.89 -28.53 -38.44
CA PRO A 479 7.86 -29.55 -38.68
C PRO A 479 7.56 -30.39 -37.44
N SER A 480 6.27 -30.70 -37.22
CA SER A 480 5.88 -31.68 -36.22
C SER A 480 6.09 -33.10 -36.77
N SER A 481 6.12 -34.12 -35.90
CA SER A 481 6.28 -35.52 -36.34
C SER A 481 5.13 -36.06 -37.19
N SER A 482 4.03 -35.30 -37.32
CA SER A 482 2.89 -35.63 -38.19
C SER A 482 2.75 -34.67 -39.38
N HIS A 483 3.78 -33.87 -39.67
CA HIS A 483 3.85 -33.02 -40.84
C HIS A 483 3.65 -33.82 -42.12
N LEU A 484 2.70 -33.40 -42.96
CA LEU A 484 2.33 -34.04 -44.24
C LEU A 484 2.03 -35.54 -44.14
N TYR A 485 1.49 -35.99 -43.00
CA TYR A 485 1.14 -37.42 -42.81
C TYR A 485 0.10 -37.92 -43.83
N ASP A 486 -0.83 -37.05 -44.24
CA ASP A 486 -1.84 -37.27 -45.28
C ASP A 486 -1.38 -36.79 -46.68
N GLY A 487 -0.13 -36.34 -46.80
CA GLY A 487 0.45 -35.77 -48.02
C GLY A 487 0.01 -34.34 -48.35
N LYS A 488 -0.80 -33.67 -47.50
CA LYS A 488 -1.37 -32.34 -47.81
C LYS A 488 -1.28 -31.34 -46.65
N THR A 489 -1.43 -31.81 -45.42
CA THR A 489 -1.58 -30.96 -44.24
C THR A 489 -0.23 -30.69 -43.59
N GLU A 490 0.20 -29.44 -43.61
CA GLU A 490 1.40 -29.03 -42.88
C GLU A 490 1.09 -28.91 -41.39
N LYS A 491 1.87 -29.60 -40.56
CA LYS A 491 1.82 -29.48 -39.10
C LYS A 491 3.17 -29.06 -38.60
N PHE A 492 3.24 -28.03 -37.78
CA PHE A 492 4.50 -27.45 -37.33
C PHE A 492 4.36 -26.73 -36.00
N ARG A 493 5.49 -26.37 -35.41
CA ARG A 493 5.56 -25.59 -34.18
C ARG A 493 6.24 -24.28 -34.45
N MET A 494 5.76 -23.25 -33.76
CA MET A 494 6.34 -21.91 -33.79
C MET A 494 6.75 -21.50 -32.39
N ILE A 495 8.03 -21.18 -32.22
CA ILE A 495 8.62 -20.68 -30.98
C ILE A 495 8.86 -19.18 -31.14
N VAL A 496 8.36 -18.37 -30.20
CA VAL A 496 8.52 -16.91 -30.19
C VAL A 496 9.09 -16.46 -28.83
N PRO A 497 10.35 -16.02 -28.76
CA PRO A 497 10.93 -15.45 -27.54
C PRO A 497 10.22 -14.16 -27.10
N THR A 498 10.12 -13.93 -25.79
CA THR A 498 9.46 -12.75 -25.21
C THR A 498 10.36 -11.95 -24.27
N THR A 499 10.08 -10.66 -24.12
CA THR A 499 10.85 -9.78 -23.22
C THR A 499 10.67 -10.15 -21.75
N LYS A 500 9.43 -10.44 -21.34
CA LYS A 500 9.04 -10.80 -19.98
C LYS A 500 8.45 -12.20 -19.89
N ALA A 501 8.72 -12.88 -18.78
CA ALA A 501 8.07 -14.13 -18.43
C ALA A 501 6.76 -13.84 -17.70
N LEU A 502 5.73 -14.62 -17.97
CA LEU A 502 4.50 -14.62 -17.19
C LEU A 502 4.81 -15.09 -15.75
N GLN A 503 4.41 -14.27 -14.76
CA GLN A 503 4.66 -14.55 -13.34
C GLN A 503 3.43 -15.17 -12.66
N ASP A 504 2.24 -14.68 -12.98
CA ASP A 504 0.98 -15.12 -12.38
C ASP A 504 0.31 -16.19 -13.25
N LYS A 505 0.08 -17.36 -12.68
CA LYS A 505 -0.60 -18.47 -13.36
C LYS A 505 -2.09 -18.17 -13.60
N ASP A 506 -2.73 -17.39 -12.73
CA ASP A 506 -4.17 -17.13 -12.82
C ASP A 506 -4.54 -16.33 -14.07
N ILE A 507 -3.62 -15.49 -14.56
CA ILE A 507 -3.83 -14.70 -15.78
C ILE A 507 -3.38 -15.43 -17.05
N TYR A 508 -2.85 -16.67 -16.96
CA TYR A 508 -2.32 -17.41 -18.11
C TYR A 508 -3.31 -17.49 -19.26
N LYS A 509 -4.58 -17.80 -18.96
CA LYS A 509 -5.62 -17.95 -19.97
C LYS A 509 -5.86 -16.63 -20.71
N ASP A 510 -6.08 -15.54 -19.98
CA ASP A 510 -6.30 -14.22 -20.56
C ASP A 510 -5.07 -13.73 -21.35
N TYR A 511 -3.88 -13.93 -20.78
CA TYR A 511 -2.60 -13.62 -21.42
C TYR A 511 -2.46 -14.36 -22.76
N MET A 512 -2.69 -15.67 -22.79
CA MET A 512 -2.60 -16.45 -24.03
C MET A 512 -3.63 -16.00 -25.06
N HIS A 513 -4.87 -15.72 -24.66
CA HIS A 513 -5.88 -15.18 -25.58
C HIS A 513 -5.46 -13.85 -26.21
N LEU A 514 -4.95 -12.91 -25.40
CA LEU A 514 -4.47 -11.61 -25.89
C LEU A 514 -3.25 -11.75 -26.80
N VAL A 515 -2.32 -12.64 -26.48
CA VAL A 515 -1.15 -12.95 -27.33
C VAL A 515 -1.58 -13.52 -28.67
N VAL A 516 -2.44 -14.53 -28.68
CA VAL A 516 -2.93 -15.18 -29.91
C VAL A 516 -3.63 -14.18 -30.82
N ARG A 517 -4.45 -13.31 -30.23
CA ARG A 517 -5.08 -12.19 -30.94
C ARG A 517 -4.08 -11.19 -31.50
N ASN A 518 -3.10 -10.77 -30.69
CA ASN A 518 -2.07 -9.82 -31.11
C ASN A 518 -1.20 -10.33 -32.27
N LEU A 519 -0.88 -11.63 -32.23
CA LEU A 519 -0.13 -12.31 -33.28
C LEU A 519 -0.99 -12.71 -34.49
N GLY A 520 -2.32 -12.56 -34.46
CA GLY A 520 -3.19 -12.93 -35.59
C GLY A 520 -3.30 -14.44 -35.82
N LEU A 521 -3.21 -15.21 -34.73
CA LEU A 521 -3.28 -16.67 -34.69
C LEU A 521 -4.67 -17.19 -34.25
N GLU A 522 -5.63 -16.30 -33.99
CA GLU A 522 -6.99 -16.69 -33.62
C GLU A 522 -7.61 -17.61 -34.69
N GLY A 523 -8.18 -18.73 -34.25
CA GLY A 523 -8.76 -19.75 -35.14
C GLY A 523 -7.76 -20.54 -35.98
N LYS A 524 -6.44 -20.33 -35.83
CA LYS A 524 -5.39 -21.01 -36.62
C LYS A 524 -4.59 -22.05 -35.83
N ILE A 525 -4.77 -22.09 -34.52
CA ILE A 525 -4.06 -22.98 -33.60
C ILE A 525 -5.05 -23.70 -32.69
N ASP A 526 -4.65 -24.86 -32.17
CA ASP A 526 -5.41 -25.56 -31.13
C ASP A 526 -5.35 -24.77 -29.81
N THR A 527 -6.29 -25.02 -28.89
CA THR A 527 -6.53 -24.24 -27.67
C THR A 527 -5.34 -24.26 -26.68
N VAL A 528 -4.33 -23.43 -26.93
CA VAL A 528 -3.14 -23.30 -26.07
C VAL A 528 -3.51 -22.77 -24.67
N SER A 529 -4.63 -22.07 -24.53
CA SER A 529 -5.01 -21.37 -23.29
C SER A 529 -5.55 -22.27 -22.17
N ASP A 530 -5.96 -23.52 -22.45
CA ASP A 530 -6.61 -24.39 -21.46
C ASP A 530 -5.67 -25.33 -20.69
N THR A 531 -4.45 -25.54 -21.19
CA THR A 531 -3.46 -26.46 -20.57
C THR A 531 -2.11 -25.80 -20.37
N SER A 532 -1.95 -25.07 -19.26
CA SER A 532 -0.69 -24.38 -18.92
C SER A 532 0.53 -25.30 -18.79
N SER A 533 0.35 -26.60 -18.55
CA SER A 533 1.45 -27.60 -18.50
C SER A 533 1.72 -28.32 -19.83
N GLN A 534 1.14 -27.84 -20.93
CA GLN A 534 1.33 -28.42 -22.26
C GLN A 534 2.81 -28.49 -22.63
N CYS A 535 3.22 -29.63 -23.20
CA CYS A 535 4.54 -29.81 -23.78
C CYS A 535 4.47 -30.07 -25.28
N TYR A 536 5.59 -29.82 -25.96
CA TYR A 536 5.75 -29.93 -27.39
C TYR A 536 7.00 -30.75 -27.71
N TYR A 537 6.89 -31.74 -28.58
CA TYR A 537 8.01 -32.65 -28.89
C TYR A 537 9.07 -32.00 -29.78
N GLN A 538 10.31 -32.47 -29.68
CA GLN A 538 11.43 -32.04 -30.54
C GLN A 538 11.17 -32.30 -32.05
N PRO A 539 11.88 -31.59 -32.96
CA PRO A 539 11.89 -31.92 -34.39
C PRO A 539 12.47 -33.32 -34.64
N LEU A 540 12.09 -33.95 -35.76
CA LEU A 540 12.75 -35.19 -36.19
C LEU A 540 14.18 -34.89 -36.63
N LYS A 541 15.08 -35.87 -36.55
CA LYS A 541 16.49 -35.70 -36.92
C LYS A 541 16.68 -35.21 -38.37
N LYS A 542 15.78 -35.61 -39.27
CA LYS A 542 15.78 -35.23 -40.70
C LYS A 542 15.26 -33.81 -40.96
N ASP A 543 14.55 -33.21 -40.00
CA ASP A 543 13.92 -31.91 -40.18
C ASP A 543 14.84 -30.80 -39.63
N ASN A 544 14.79 -29.64 -40.27
CA ASN A 544 15.57 -28.46 -39.89
C ASN A 544 14.68 -27.45 -39.15
N VAL A 545 15.30 -26.61 -38.32
CA VAL A 545 14.62 -25.48 -37.67
C VAL A 545 14.85 -24.23 -38.50
N ILE A 546 13.76 -23.60 -38.91
CA ILE A 546 13.79 -22.35 -39.68
C ILE A 546 13.86 -21.20 -38.69
N LEU A 547 14.96 -20.45 -38.71
CA LEU A 547 15.09 -19.18 -38.00
C LEU A 547 14.49 -18.06 -38.85
N VAL A 548 13.61 -17.27 -38.25
CA VAL A 548 13.13 -16.00 -38.79
C VAL A 548 13.72 -14.88 -37.95
N ASP A 549 14.57 -14.07 -38.58
CA ASP A 549 15.20 -12.92 -37.93
C ASP A 549 14.17 -11.82 -37.60
N GLY A 550 14.38 -11.15 -36.48
CA GLY A 550 13.53 -10.06 -35.99
C GLY A 550 13.86 -9.67 -34.56
N LYS A 551 13.02 -8.84 -33.95
CA LYS A 551 13.16 -8.41 -32.54
C LYS A 551 12.49 -9.43 -31.60
N THR A 552 12.98 -9.55 -30.37
CA THR A 552 12.26 -10.28 -29.30
C THR A 552 10.87 -9.68 -29.10
N PHE A 553 9.83 -10.52 -28.96
CA PHE A 553 8.44 -10.06 -28.86
C PHE A 553 8.19 -9.35 -27.52
N ASP A 554 7.85 -8.06 -27.56
CA ASP A 554 7.51 -7.31 -26.35
C ASP A 554 6.07 -7.60 -25.91
N ASN A 555 5.93 -8.31 -24.79
CA ASN A 555 4.66 -8.72 -24.22
C ASN A 555 4.24 -7.86 -23.01
N SER A 556 4.91 -6.74 -22.75
CA SER A 556 4.67 -5.90 -21.56
C SER A 556 3.23 -5.39 -21.45
N GLU A 557 2.68 -4.82 -22.53
CA GLU A 557 1.30 -4.30 -22.53
C GLU A 557 0.26 -5.43 -22.41
N ILE A 558 0.54 -6.59 -23.03
CA ILE A 558 -0.37 -7.74 -22.96
C ILE A 558 -0.45 -8.29 -21.53
N LEU A 559 0.68 -8.37 -20.83
CA LEU A 559 0.71 -8.74 -19.41
C LEU A 559 -0.09 -7.75 -18.56
N ARG A 560 0.04 -6.45 -18.81
CA ARG A 560 -0.72 -5.40 -18.10
C ARG A 560 -2.23 -5.57 -18.31
N GLN A 561 -2.67 -5.76 -19.56
CA GLN A 561 -4.07 -5.99 -19.89
C GLN A 561 -4.63 -7.26 -19.24
N ALA A 562 -3.86 -8.35 -19.21
CA ALA A 562 -4.26 -9.59 -18.54
C ALA A 562 -4.45 -9.40 -17.03
N SER A 563 -3.57 -8.62 -16.37
CA SER A 563 -3.74 -8.26 -14.96
C SER A 563 -5.00 -7.42 -14.71
N LEU A 564 -5.26 -6.42 -15.55
CA LEU A 564 -6.48 -5.60 -15.44
C LEU A 564 -7.76 -6.44 -15.60
N LEU A 565 -7.77 -7.41 -16.50
CA LEU A 565 -8.90 -8.33 -16.65
C LEU A 565 -9.12 -9.21 -15.41
N LYS A 566 -8.05 -9.62 -14.73
CA LYS A 566 -8.16 -10.35 -13.44
C LYS A 566 -8.78 -9.45 -12.38
N GLU A 567 -8.31 -8.21 -12.25
CA GLU A 567 -8.83 -7.24 -11.29
C GLU A 567 -10.31 -6.94 -11.53
N ALA A 568 -10.71 -6.70 -12.78
CA ALA A 568 -12.11 -6.45 -13.14
C ALA A 568 -13.03 -7.64 -12.78
N LYS A 569 -12.58 -8.88 -12.98
CA LYS A 569 -13.34 -10.08 -12.59
C LYS A 569 -13.49 -10.20 -11.08
N ILE A 570 -12.44 -9.85 -10.32
CA ILE A 570 -12.47 -9.85 -8.85
C ILE A 570 -13.46 -8.80 -8.36
N GLU A 571 -13.38 -7.57 -8.87
CA GLU A 571 -14.31 -6.48 -8.52
C GLU A 571 -15.74 -6.87 -8.85
N GLN A 572 -16.01 -7.40 -10.04
CA GLN A 572 -17.33 -7.89 -10.42
C GLN A 572 -17.81 -9.03 -9.50
N GLY A 573 -16.91 -9.92 -9.06
CA GLY A 573 -17.22 -10.96 -8.07
C GLY A 573 -17.65 -10.37 -6.73
N ILE A 574 -16.94 -9.36 -6.23
CA ILE A 574 -17.26 -8.63 -5.00
C ILE A 574 -18.61 -7.93 -5.12
N GLU A 575 -18.85 -7.24 -6.25
CA GLU A 575 -20.13 -6.58 -6.52
C GLU A 575 -21.29 -7.57 -6.52
N ASN A 576 -21.17 -8.69 -7.23
CA ASN A 576 -22.20 -9.72 -7.27
C ASN A 576 -22.48 -10.29 -5.87
N GLN A 577 -21.43 -10.52 -5.07
CA GLN A 577 -21.59 -10.96 -3.68
C GLN A 577 -22.28 -9.89 -2.82
N ALA A 578 -21.94 -8.61 -3.00
CA ALA A 578 -22.58 -7.51 -2.30
C ALA A 578 -24.06 -7.39 -2.67
N PHE A 579 -24.41 -7.52 -3.95
CA PHE A 579 -25.80 -7.55 -4.41
C PHE A 579 -26.58 -8.74 -3.86
N GLY A 580 -25.94 -9.91 -3.70
CA GLY A 580 -26.55 -11.06 -3.03
C GLY A 580 -26.80 -10.87 -1.53
N ASN A 581 -26.06 -9.97 -0.88
CA ASN A 581 -26.05 -9.77 0.57
C ASN A 581 -26.55 -8.37 1.02
N ILE A 582 -27.35 -7.69 0.21
CA ILE A 582 -27.81 -6.31 0.47
C ILE A 582 -28.44 -6.17 1.87
N ASP A 583 -29.23 -7.14 2.32
CA ASP A 583 -29.87 -7.09 3.65
C ASP A 583 -28.85 -7.10 4.80
N GLN A 584 -27.71 -7.79 4.63
CA GLN A 584 -26.63 -7.77 5.61
C GLN A 584 -25.86 -6.45 5.55
N ILE A 585 -25.64 -5.89 4.36
CA ILE A 585 -25.05 -4.56 4.19
C ILE A 585 -25.90 -3.50 4.90
N ARG A 586 -27.23 -3.55 4.73
CA ARG A 586 -28.17 -2.66 5.42
C ARG A 586 -28.04 -2.74 6.95
N LYS A 587 -27.98 -3.95 7.51
CA LYS A 587 -27.74 -4.16 8.95
C LYS A 587 -26.37 -3.65 9.41
N GLY A 588 -25.36 -3.83 8.57
CA GLY A 588 -24.01 -3.33 8.82
C GLY A 588 -23.97 -1.80 8.90
N ILE A 589 -24.63 -1.11 7.99
CA ILE A 589 -24.80 0.36 8.02
C ILE A 589 -25.46 0.80 9.31
N ASP A 590 -26.54 0.14 9.74
CA ASP A 590 -27.23 0.48 10.98
C ASP A 590 -26.32 0.29 12.21
N ALA A 591 -25.51 -0.77 12.22
CA ALA A 591 -24.53 -1.01 13.28
C ALA A 591 -23.42 0.06 13.28
N THR A 592 -22.92 0.46 12.12
CA THR A 592 -21.94 1.54 11.97
C THR A 592 -22.48 2.85 12.52
N LYS A 593 -23.69 3.25 12.13
CA LYS A 593 -24.33 4.46 12.65
C LYS A 593 -24.47 4.43 14.17
N LYS A 594 -24.93 3.30 14.73
CA LYS A 594 -25.02 3.14 16.19
C LYS A 594 -23.68 3.33 16.89
N PHE A 595 -22.59 2.85 16.30
CA PHE A 595 -21.24 3.03 16.82
C PHE A 595 -20.77 4.49 16.71
N GLU A 596 -21.03 5.16 15.58
CA GLU A 596 -20.73 6.58 15.39
C GLU A 596 -21.44 7.44 16.44
N LEU A 597 -22.71 7.17 16.73
CA LEU A 597 -23.50 7.88 17.73
C LEU A 597 -22.96 7.76 19.17
N GLN A 598 -22.17 6.73 19.49
CA GLN A 598 -21.49 6.63 20.79
C GLN A 598 -20.41 7.72 20.99
N HIS A 599 -19.98 8.35 19.90
CA HIS A 599 -18.99 9.43 19.89
C HIS A 599 -19.65 10.81 19.82
N GLU A 600 -20.96 10.91 20.10
CA GLU A 600 -21.64 12.20 20.10
C GLU A 600 -20.99 13.14 21.15
N PRO A 601 -20.64 14.39 20.76
CA PRO A 601 -19.94 15.30 21.65
C PRO A 601 -20.74 15.62 22.91
N ILE A 602 -20.05 15.63 24.06
CA ILE A 602 -20.63 16.07 25.33
C ILE A 602 -20.48 17.59 25.53
N ASP A 603 -21.44 18.18 26.23
CA ASP A 603 -21.45 19.61 26.53
C ASP A 603 -20.48 19.93 27.69
N ASP A 604 -19.22 20.24 27.34
CA ASP A 604 -18.19 20.69 28.27
C ASP A 604 -17.37 21.87 27.73
N GLU A 605 -16.42 22.37 28.52
CA GLU A 605 -15.65 23.58 28.20
C GLU A 605 -14.81 23.46 26.93
N ARG A 606 -14.51 22.26 26.42
CA ARG A 606 -13.57 22.04 25.30
C ARG A 606 -14.11 22.54 23.97
N TYR A 607 -15.44 22.58 23.80
CA TYR A 607 -16.06 22.83 22.51
C TYR A 607 -17.02 24.01 22.52
N LEU A 608 -16.92 24.88 21.51
CA LEU A 608 -17.81 26.03 21.35
C LEU A 608 -19.22 25.61 20.89
N THR A 609 -19.28 24.57 20.06
CA THR A 609 -20.53 24.11 19.46
C THR A 609 -20.73 22.63 19.70
N ARG A 610 -22.01 22.23 19.80
CA ARG A 610 -22.43 20.84 19.85
C ARG A 610 -22.89 20.42 18.46
N VAL A 611 -22.18 19.47 17.88
CA VAL A 611 -22.54 18.82 16.60
C VAL A 611 -23.33 17.55 16.92
N SER A 612 -24.56 17.45 16.43
CA SER A 612 -25.37 16.23 16.57
C SER A 612 -25.05 15.28 15.42
N LEU A 613 -24.43 14.15 15.76
CA LEU A 613 -24.13 13.09 14.79
C LEU A 613 -25.41 12.46 14.25
N GLN A 614 -26.45 12.32 15.09
CA GLN A 614 -27.77 11.87 14.64
C GLN A 614 -28.35 12.79 13.57
N SER A 615 -28.31 14.11 13.82
CA SER A 615 -28.81 15.09 12.84
C SER A 615 -27.95 15.11 11.58
N LEU A 616 -26.64 14.85 11.68
CA LEU A 616 -25.75 14.70 10.52
C LEU A 616 -26.18 13.53 9.63
N HIS A 617 -26.54 12.38 10.21
CA HIS A 617 -27.06 11.24 9.46
C HIS A 617 -28.43 11.50 8.83
N ASP A 618 -29.32 12.17 9.56
CA ASP A 618 -30.72 12.31 9.16
C ASP A 618 -30.96 13.48 8.20
N ARG A 619 -30.16 14.55 8.30
CA ARG A 619 -30.45 15.83 7.64
C ARG A 619 -29.45 16.20 6.55
N VAL A 620 -28.29 15.55 6.49
CA VAL A 620 -27.26 15.84 5.48
C VAL A 620 -27.16 14.66 4.51
N PRO A 621 -27.66 14.80 3.27
CA PRO A 621 -27.52 13.75 2.27
C PRO A 621 -26.05 13.42 2.03
N LEU A 622 -25.67 12.14 2.11
CA LEU A 622 -24.33 11.66 1.80
C LEU A 622 -23.94 12.09 0.39
N TYR A 623 -24.87 11.97 -0.57
CA TYR A 623 -24.59 12.34 -1.96
C TYR A 623 -24.26 13.83 -2.12
N ASP A 624 -24.92 14.72 -1.35
CA ASP A 624 -24.58 16.15 -1.34
C ASP A 624 -23.15 16.40 -0.85
N LEU A 625 -22.74 15.70 0.23
CA LEU A 625 -21.36 15.77 0.73
C LEU A 625 -20.38 15.24 -0.31
N VAL A 626 -20.66 14.07 -0.90
CA VAL A 626 -19.80 13.48 -1.94
C VAL A 626 -19.67 14.44 -3.12
N ARG A 627 -20.77 14.99 -3.64
CA ARG A 627 -20.77 15.94 -4.76
C ARG A 627 -20.02 17.23 -4.45
N TYR A 628 -20.08 17.71 -3.21
CA TYR A 628 -19.32 18.88 -2.80
C TYR A 628 -17.80 18.64 -2.89
N PHE A 629 -17.32 17.49 -2.38
CA PHE A 629 -15.91 17.13 -2.47
C PHE A 629 -15.52 16.59 -3.86
N GLU A 630 -16.46 16.04 -4.60
CA GLU A 630 -16.27 15.38 -5.89
C GLU A 630 -17.39 15.76 -6.87
N PRO A 631 -17.26 16.92 -7.55
CA PRO A 631 -18.30 17.43 -8.45
C PRO A 631 -18.65 16.53 -9.64
N ASN A 632 -17.81 15.53 -9.94
CA ASN A 632 -18.04 14.55 -11.01
C ASN A 632 -18.71 13.26 -10.51
N ALA A 633 -18.98 13.11 -9.21
CA ALA A 633 -19.65 11.92 -8.70
C ALA A 633 -21.07 11.81 -9.27
N THR A 634 -21.48 10.62 -9.66
CA THR A 634 -22.80 10.35 -10.27
C THR A 634 -23.49 9.18 -9.57
N ILE A 635 -24.82 9.11 -9.67
CA ILE A 635 -25.58 7.93 -9.26
C ILE A 635 -26.26 7.37 -10.51
N HIS A 636 -26.09 6.08 -10.74
CA HIS A 636 -26.69 5.34 -11.84
C HIS A 636 -27.65 4.28 -11.29
N GLN A 637 -28.79 4.09 -11.96
CA GLN A 637 -29.68 2.98 -11.68
C GLN A 637 -29.18 1.76 -12.43
N GLU A 638 -28.77 0.72 -11.71
CA GLU A 638 -28.26 -0.53 -12.27
C GLU A 638 -29.13 -1.68 -11.76
N GLY A 639 -30.10 -2.09 -12.59
CA GLY A 639 -31.15 -3.00 -12.17
C GLY A 639 -32.01 -2.41 -11.05
N LYS A 640 -32.14 -3.13 -9.92
CA LYS A 640 -32.89 -2.68 -8.74
C LYS A 640 -32.06 -1.79 -7.80
N ASN A 641 -30.78 -1.61 -8.07
CA ASN A 641 -29.84 -0.95 -7.16
C ASN A 641 -29.40 0.40 -7.70
N GLN A 642 -29.08 1.32 -6.79
CA GLN A 642 -28.45 2.59 -7.12
C GLN A 642 -26.94 2.47 -6.86
N ILE A 643 -26.14 2.81 -7.86
CA ILE A 643 -24.68 2.76 -7.78
C ILE A 643 -24.14 4.17 -7.84
N MET A 644 -23.44 4.58 -6.79
CA MET A 644 -22.72 5.85 -6.74
C MET A 644 -21.29 5.65 -7.24
N HIS A 645 -20.94 6.38 -8.29
CA HIS A 645 -19.62 6.38 -8.90
C HIS A 645 -18.83 7.58 -8.38
N THR A 646 -17.69 7.33 -7.74
CA THR A 646 -16.79 8.35 -7.19
C THR A 646 -15.37 8.12 -7.69
N LYS A 647 -14.44 9.03 -7.37
CA LYS A 647 -13.00 8.85 -7.65
C LYS A 647 -12.42 7.61 -6.95
N GLU A 648 -13.07 7.15 -5.89
CA GLU A 648 -12.63 6.03 -5.06
C GLU A 648 -13.22 4.69 -5.52
N GLY A 649 -14.04 4.71 -6.57
CA GLY A 649 -14.66 3.53 -7.17
C GLY A 649 -16.19 3.53 -7.08
N ARG A 650 -16.76 2.34 -7.27
CA ARG A 650 -18.20 2.13 -7.25
C ARG A 650 -18.69 1.81 -5.84
N HIS A 651 -19.86 2.35 -5.50
CA HIS A 651 -20.48 2.20 -4.19
C HIS A 651 -21.95 1.82 -4.36
N LEU A 652 -22.43 0.81 -3.63
CA LEU A 652 -23.86 0.55 -3.49
C LEU A 652 -24.46 1.67 -2.64
N TYR A 653 -25.25 2.55 -3.25
CA TYR A 653 -25.92 3.64 -2.55
C TYR A 653 -27.28 3.17 -2.03
N ILE A 654 -27.48 3.31 -0.72
CA ILE A 654 -28.71 2.94 -0.02
C ILE A 654 -29.38 4.23 0.42
N GLN A 655 -30.20 4.78 -0.49
CA GLN A 655 -30.82 6.09 -0.35
C GLN A 655 -31.65 6.23 0.94
N ASP A 656 -32.44 5.22 1.30
CA ASP A 656 -33.29 5.24 2.48
C ASP A 656 -32.50 5.20 3.80
N GLN A 657 -31.26 4.69 3.78
CA GLN A 657 -30.34 4.78 4.89
C GLN A 657 -29.36 5.96 4.76
N ASN A 658 -29.46 6.79 3.72
CA ASN A 658 -28.53 7.90 3.48
C ASN A 658 -27.06 7.48 3.65
N SER A 659 -26.69 6.32 3.09
CA SER A 659 -25.38 5.69 3.29
C SER A 659 -25.01 4.87 2.06
N ALA A 660 -23.76 4.46 1.94
CA ALA A 660 -23.29 3.62 0.86
C ALA A 660 -22.35 2.52 1.35
N TYR A 661 -22.09 1.54 0.49
CA TYR A 661 -21.09 0.51 0.71
C TYR A 661 -20.08 0.53 -0.43
N SER A 662 -18.79 0.71 -0.12
CA SER A 662 -17.71 0.72 -1.12
C SER A 662 -17.38 -0.70 -1.55
N PHE A 663 -17.52 -1.04 -2.83
CA PHE A 663 -17.14 -2.37 -3.32
C PHE A 663 -15.63 -2.57 -3.25
N LYS A 664 -14.86 -1.55 -3.62
CA LYS A 664 -13.40 -1.60 -3.65
C LYS A 664 -12.80 -1.76 -2.25
N LYS A 665 -13.34 -1.06 -1.24
CA LYS A 665 -12.79 -1.03 0.13
C LYS A 665 -13.52 -1.95 1.10
N GLY A 666 -14.70 -2.44 0.74
CA GLY A 666 -15.55 -3.23 1.65
C GLY A 666 -16.04 -2.45 2.88
N GLU A 667 -16.11 -1.11 2.81
CA GLU A 667 -16.41 -0.24 3.95
C GLU A 667 -17.79 0.44 3.84
N TYR A 668 -18.40 0.73 4.99
CA TYR A 668 -19.63 1.51 5.08
C TYR A 668 -19.32 3.00 5.07
N VAL A 669 -19.95 3.72 4.15
CA VAL A 669 -19.79 5.16 3.97
C VAL A 669 -21.06 5.85 4.45
N THR A 670 -20.94 6.60 5.55
CA THR A 670 -21.98 7.45 6.11
C THR A 670 -21.57 8.92 5.93
N PRO A 671 -22.47 9.89 6.13
CA PRO A 671 -22.10 11.30 6.16
C PRO A 671 -20.94 11.61 7.12
N TYR A 672 -20.89 10.92 8.28
CA TYR A 672 -19.85 11.09 9.28
C TYR A 672 -18.52 10.46 8.83
N THR A 673 -18.49 9.18 8.46
CA THR A 673 -17.22 8.54 8.02
C THR A 673 -16.64 9.22 6.79
N TYR A 674 -17.49 9.66 5.85
CA TYR A 674 -17.04 10.38 4.68
C TYR A 674 -16.37 11.71 5.06
N LEU A 675 -16.99 12.50 5.94
CA LEU A 675 -16.42 13.77 6.37
C LEU A 675 -15.15 13.58 7.21
N GLN A 676 -15.13 12.60 8.11
CA GLN A 676 -13.97 12.26 8.93
C GLN A 676 -12.76 11.87 8.07
N LYS A 677 -13.00 11.11 6.99
CA LYS A 677 -11.98 10.76 6.01
C LYS A 677 -11.39 12.00 5.34
N ARG A 678 -12.23 12.92 4.87
CA ARG A 678 -11.78 14.19 4.27
C ARG A 678 -11.01 15.08 5.25
N MET A 679 -11.41 15.09 6.53
CA MET A 679 -10.69 15.81 7.58
C MET A 679 -9.33 15.17 7.89
N ASN A 680 -9.23 13.85 7.92
CA ASN A 680 -7.95 13.16 8.10
C ASN A 680 -7.00 13.35 6.91
N GLU A 681 -7.54 13.38 5.69
CA GLU A 681 -6.78 13.74 4.48
C GLU A 681 -6.25 15.18 4.60
N ALA A 682 -7.08 16.14 5.02
CA ALA A 682 -6.63 17.52 5.25
C ALA A 682 -5.57 17.65 6.35
N ALA A 683 -5.66 16.86 7.43
CA ALA A 683 -4.64 16.84 8.48
C ALA A 683 -3.30 16.32 7.94
N SER A 684 -3.32 15.29 7.08
CA SER A 684 -2.14 14.79 6.38
C SER A 684 -1.57 15.82 5.41
N GLU A 685 -2.43 16.50 4.65
CA GLU A 685 -2.05 17.61 3.75
C GLU A 685 -1.32 18.74 4.51
N ILE A 686 -1.82 19.14 5.68
CA ILE A 686 -1.17 20.15 6.55
C ILE A 686 0.17 19.63 7.07
N LYS A 687 0.23 18.38 7.55
CA LYS A 687 1.44 17.80 8.15
C LYS A 687 2.57 17.62 7.15
N TYR A 688 2.26 17.11 5.96
CA TYR A 688 3.25 16.70 4.96
C TYR A 688 3.40 17.70 3.79
N GLN A 689 2.60 18.77 3.76
CA GLN A 689 2.63 19.83 2.73
C GLN A 689 2.51 19.28 1.30
N THR A 690 1.70 18.24 1.11
CA THR A 690 1.59 17.51 -0.16
C THR A 690 0.61 18.13 -1.14
N SER A 691 -0.59 18.47 -0.67
CA SER A 691 -1.70 19.07 -1.41
C SER A 691 -2.44 20.04 -0.50
N ASN A 692 -3.30 20.89 -1.05
CA ASN A 692 -4.21 21.76 -0.28
C ASN A 692 -5.68 21.58 -0.69
N GLU A 693 -5.99 20.53 -1.45
CA GLU A 693 -7.33 20.29 -1.99
C GLU A 693 -8.39 20.16 -0.88
N ASN A 694 -8.15 19.29 0.11
CA ASN A 694 -9.09 19.09 1.21
C ASN A 694 -9.09 20.26 2.18
N ILE A 695 -7.94 20.92 2.39
CA ILE A 695 -7.84 22.14 3.22
C ILE A 695 -8.79 23.23 2.68
N LEU A 696 -8.72 23.50 1.37
CA LEU A 696 -9.56 24.51 0.70
C LEU A 696 -11.04 24.11 0.67
N LYS A 697 -11.33 22.83 0.43
CA LYS A 697 -12.70 22.29 0.40
C LYS A 697 -13.35 22.30 1.77
N LEU A 698 -12.61 22.00 2.84
CA LEU A 698 -13.10 22.14 4.21
C LEU A 698 -13.21 23.60 4.66
N GLY A 699 -12.50 24.52 3.98
CA GLY A 699 -12.48 25.93 4.34
C GLY A 699 -11.69 26.20 5.62
N ILE A 700 -10.62 25.43 5.84
CA ILE A 700 -9.67 25.67 6.92
C ILE A 700 -8.91 26.95 6.58
N GLN A 701 -8.84 27.90 7.52
CA GLN A 701 -8.13 29.15 7.31
C GLN A 701 -6.64 28.99 7.65
N PRO A 702 -5.71 29.74 7.02
CA PRO A 702 -4.27 29.59 7.26
C PRO A 702 -3.85 29.68 8.73
N GLN A 703 -4.50 30.56 9.50
CA GLN A 703 -4.23 30.70 10.94
C GLN A 703 -4.77 29.54 11.79
N GLU A 704 -5.68 28.73 11.26
CA GLU A 704 -6.25 27.56 11.94
C GLU A 704 -5.47 26.27 11.63
N GLU A 705 -4.60 26.24 10.61
CA GLU A 705 -3.88 25.03 10.21
C GLU A 705 -3.05 24.42 11.36
N LYS A 706 -2.42 25.27 12.17
CA LYS A 706 -1.61 24.84 13.32
C LYS A 706 -2.42 24.20 14.45
N SER A 707 -3.69 24.56 14.57
CA SER A 707 -4.61 24.07 15.61
C SER A 707 -5.68 23.12 15.06
N PHE A 708 -5.65 22.82 13.76
CA PHE A 708 -6.60 21.93 13.12
C PHE A 708 -6.45 20.52 13.67
N ASN A 709 -7.56 19.97 14.15
CA ASN A 709 -7.61 18.62 14.66
C ASN A 709 -8.85 17.92 14.10
N PRO A 710 -8.70 16.87 13.27
CA PRO A 710 -9.84 16.18 12.66
C PRO A 710 -10.72 15.46 13.70
N LYS A 711 -10.25 15.26 14.93
CA LYS A 711 -11.05 14.70 16.03
C LYS A 711 -11.88 15.76 16.78
N ASN A 712 -11.67 17.05 16.50
CA ASN A 712 -12.41 18.12 17.16
C ASN A 712 -13.76 18.35 16.44
N PRO A 713 -14.90 18.11 17.10
CA PRO A 713 -16.22 18.27 16.47
C PRO A 713 -16.51 19.69 15.98
N ASN A 714 -15.85 20.71 16.55
CA ASN A 714 -15.98 22.08 16.06
C ASN A 714 -15.49 22.23 14.60
N GLU A 715 -14.59 21.37 14.11
CA GLU A 715 -14.17 21.41 12.72
C GLU A 715 -15.31 21.03 11.76
N ILE A 716 -16.21 20.13 12.18
CA ILE A 716 -17.45 19.83 11.44
C ILE A 716 -18.33 21.08 11.40
N SER A 717 -18.55 21.69 12.56
CA SER A 717 -19.34 22.92 12.65
C SER A 717 -18.80 24.06 11.79
N LYS A 718 -17.48 24.30 11.83
CA LYS A 718 -16.79 25.29 10.99
C LYS A 718 -16.98 25.00 9.51
N PHE A 719 -16.74 23.76 9.08
CA PHE A 719 -16.95 23.33 7.70
C PHE A 719 -18.38 23.66 7.23
N PHE A 720 -19.40 23.21 7.97
CA PHE A 720 -20.79 23.47 7.59
C PHE A 720 -21.12 24.96 7.61
N SER A 721 -20.65 25.73 8.59
CA SER A 721 -20.88 27.18 8.64
C SER A 721 -20.36 27.92 7.41
N ARG A 722 -19.23 27.46 6.84
CA ARG A 722 -18.51 28.12 5.75
C ARG A 722 -18.90 27.63 4.37
N LYS A 723 -19.15 26.32 4.23
CA LYS A 723 -19.22 25.65 2.92
C LYS A 723 -20.58 25.02 2.62
N LEU A 724 -21.32 24.59 3.66
CA LEU A 724 -22.63 23.95 3.52
C LEU A 724 -23.63 24.53 4.53
N SER A 725 -23.75 25.85 4.57
CA SER A 725 -24.48 26.60 5.60
C SER A 725 -25.97 26.25 5.68
N LYS A 726 -26.57 25.78 4.58
CA LYS A 726 -27.94 25.26 4.51
C LYS A 726 -28.23 24.15 5.53
N TYR A 727 -27.22 23.36 5.90
CA TYR A 727 -27.36 22.26 6.86
C TYR A 727 -26.88 22.63 8.27
N TRP A 728 -26.08 23.69 8.42
CA TRP A 728 -25.35 23.99 9.65
C TRP A 728 -26.25 24.12 10.89
N ARG A 729 -27.30 24.95 10.82
CA ARG A 729 -28.24 25.14 11.95
C ARG A 729 -29.08 23.89 12.26
N SER A 730 -29.14 22.95 11.33
CA SER A 730 -29.91 21.72 11.51
C SER A 730 -29.12 20.63 12.24
N ILE A 731 -27.79 20.73 12.27
CA ILE A 731 -26.90 19.74 12.90
C ILE A 731 -26.07 20.31 14.05
N THR A 732 -25.99 21.65 14.18
CA THR A 732 -25.14 22.32 15.17
C THR A 732 -25.96 23.22 16.08
N SER A 733 -25.69 23.15 17.39
CA SER A 733 -26.18 24.06 18.43
C SER A 733 -25.02 24.73 19.19
N PHE A 734 -25.29 25.85 19.86
CA PHE A 734 -24.29 26.52 20.71
C PHE A 734 -24.14 25.76 22.03
N ASN A 735 -22.92 25.52 22.47
CA ASN A 735 -22.68 24.89 23.77
C ASN A 735 -22.71 25.94 24.89
N PHE A 736 -23.92 26.36 25.28
CA PHE A 736 -24.10 27.38 26.31
C PHE A 736 -23.45 26.98 27.64
N ILE A 737 -23.58 25.72 28.06
CA ILE A 737 -23.06 25.23 29.34
C ILE A 737 -21.54 25.25 29.37
N GLY A 738 -20.88 24.76 28.32
CA GLY A 738 -19.42 24.78 28.23
C GLY A 738 -18.88 26.20 28.13
N PHE A 739 -19.55 27.05 27.35
CA PHE A 739 -19.11 28.43 27.14
C PHE A 739 -19.25 29.28 28.41
N THR A 740 -20.36 29.16 29.15
CA THR A 740 -20.55 29.91 30.43
C THR A 740 -19.52 29.51 31.47
N LYS A 741 -19.21 28.22 31.59
CA LYS A 741 -18.14 27.74 32.47
C LYS A 741 -16.77 28.32 32.10
N SER A 742 -16.43 28.34 30.81
CA SER A 742 -15.19 28.98 30.33
C SER A 742 -15.16 30.48 30.64
N LEU A 743 -16.25 31.21 30.41
CA LEU A 743 -16.34 32.63 30.80
C LEU A 743 -16.14 32.81 32.31
N ASN A 744 -16.80 32.00 33.13
CA ASN A 744 -16.66 32.04 34.59
C ASN A 744 -15.27 31.62 35.09
N ARG A 745 -14.48 30.91 34.29
CA ARG A 745 -13.12 30.51 34.67
C ARG A 745 -12.07 31.50 34.18
N LEU A 746 -12.26 32.05 32.98
CA LEU A 746 -11.25 32.82 32.27
C LEU A 746 -11.45 34.34 32.34
N MET A 747 -12.65 34.81 32.68
CA MET A 747 -12.98 36.23 32.72
C MET A 747 -13.54 36.66 34.08
N THR A 748 -13.14 37.83 34.54
CA THR A 748 -13.60 38.43 35.81
C THR A 748 -14.81 39.35 35.63
N SER A 749 -14.90 40.04 34.48
CA SER A 749 -16.00 40.93 34.10
C SER A 749 -16.08 41.06 32.57
N TRP A 750 -17.05 41.81 32.04
CA TRP A 750 -17.13 42.10 30.60
C TRP A 750 -15.98 42.96 30.06
N ASN A 751 -15.32 43.74 30.92
CA ASN A 751 -14.20 44.62 30.55
C ASN A 751 -12.83 43.96 30.73
N ASP A 752 -12.81 42.66 31.06
CA ASP A 752 -11.58 41.89 31.22
C ASP A 752 -10.92 41.59 29.86
N HIS A 753 -10.10 42.52 29.38
CA HIS A 753 -9.38 42.40 28.11
C HIS A 753 -8.43 41.20 28.08
N GLN A 754 -7.82 40.84 29.21
CA GLN A 754 -6.91 39.69 29.29
C GLN A 754 -7.70 38.38 29.25
N GLY A 755 -8.77 38.27 30.04
CA GLY A 755 -9.66 37.12 30.04
C GLY A 755 -10.34 36.90 28.69
N LYS A 756 -10.71 37.98 28.00
CA LYS A 756 -11.22 37.95 26.62
C LYS A 756 -10.24 37.25 25.68
N LYS A 757 -8.95 37.56 25.77
CA LYS A 757 -7.90 36.91 24.97
C LYS A 757 -7.78 35.42 25.32
N LEU A 758 -7.83 35.07 26.60
CA LEU A 758 -7.81 33.66 27.04
C LEU A 758 -9.00 32.86 26.50
N VAL A 759 -10.20 33.44 26.45
CA VAL A 759 -11.39 32.80 25.85
C VAL A 759 -11.21 32.61 24.35
N MET A 760 -10.66 33.61 23.66
CA MET A 760 -10.36 33.52 22.22
C MET A 760 -9.33 32.41 21.95
N ASP A 761 -8.26 32.33 22.72
CA ASP A 761 -7.21 31.31 22.58
C ASP A 761 -7.77 29.91 22.88
N HIS A 762 -8.59 29.76 23.93
CA HIS A 762 -9.20 28.49 24.34
C HIS A 762 -10.08 27.87 23.26
N TYR A 763 -10.85 28.68 22.53
CA TYR A 763 -11.74 28.21 21.45
C TYR A 763 -11.18 28.41 20.04
N GLY A 764 -9.98 28.98 19.89
CA GLY A 764 -9.41 29.35 18.60
C GLY A 764 -10.25 30.36 17.82
N LEU A 765 -10.75 31.40 18.49
CA LEU A 765 -11.61 32.42 17.88
C LEU A 765 -10.79 33.57 17.31
N ASN A 766 -11.07 33.93 16.05
CA ASN A 766 -10.51 35.14 15.44
C ASN A 766 -11.20 36.43 15.96
N LYS A 767 -12.41 36.29 16.50
CA LYS A 767 -13.26 37.41 16.89
C LYS A 767 -14.12 37.05 18.10
N PHE A 768 -14.15 37.94 19.08
CA PHE A 768 -15.04 37.86 20.22
C PHE A 768 -15.42 39.29 20.60
N ASP A 769 -16.65 39.73 20.36
CA ASP A 769 -17.09 41.09 20.70
C ASP A 769 -18.18 41.04 21.75
N ILE A 770 -18.15 41.99 22.67
CA ILE A 770 -19.12 42.12 23.76
C ILE A 770 -19.89 43.42 23.52
N PHE A 771 -21.20 43.31 23.44
CA PHE A 771 -22.14 44.42 23.33
C PHE A 771 -23.02 44.45 24.58
N ASP A 772 -23.87 45.48 24.72
CA ASP A 772 -24.72 45.68 25.90
C ASP A 772 -25.52 44.42 26.27
N ASN A 773 -26.23 43.83 25.29
CA ASN A 773 -27.14 42.70 25.51
C ASN A 773 -26.72 41.39 24.82
N SER A 774 -25.62 41.40 24.06
CA SER A 774 -25.21 40.26 23.23
C SER A 774 -23.70 40.15 23.12
N LEU A 775 -23.24 38.98 22.66
CA LEU A 775 -21.86 38.74 22.30
C LEU A 775 -21.82 38.23 20.87
N ASN A 776 -20.78 38.58 20.13
CA ASN A 776 -20.48 37.97 18.83
C ASN A 776 -19.30 37.03 18.98
N VAL A 777 -19.51 35.73 18.74
CA VAL A 777 -18.55 34.68 19.08
C VAL A 777 -18.07 33.96 17.82
N GLY A 778 -16.90 34.36 17.32
CA GLY A 778 -16.18 33.74 16.20
C GLY A 778 -17.07 33.40 15.01
N TYR A 779 -17.01 32.13 14.58
CA TYR A 779 -17.79 31.62 13.45
C TYR A 779 -19.26 31.33 13.78
N TRP A 780 -19.66 31.37 15.07
CA TRP A 780 -21.04 31.12 15.48
C TRP A 780 -21.95 32.33 15.24
N GLY A 781 -21.42 33.53 15.51
CA GLY A 781 -22.16 34.78 15.41
C GLY A 781 -22.75 35.24 16.75
N SER A 782 -23.88 35.94 16.69
CA SER A 782 -24.49 36.59 17.85
C SER A 782 -25.19 35.63 18.81
N ILE A 783 -24.98 35.82 20.12
CA ILE A 783 -25.66 35.16 21.23
C ILE A 783 -26.12 36.19 22.26
N LYS A 784 -27.22 35.95 22.98
CA LYS A 784 -27.72 36.88 23.99
C LYS A 784 -27.09 36.61 25.35
N LYS A 785 -26.81 37.67 26.11
CA LYS A 785 -26.35 37.55 27.52
C LYS A 785 -27.38 36.84 28.40
N SER A 786 -28.67 37.00 28.11
CA SER A 786 -29.78 36.28 28.80
C SER A 786 -29.65 34.76 28.70
N ASP A 787 -29.19 34.25 27.55
CA ASP A 787 -29.04 32.83 27.32
C ASP A 787 -27.85 32.28 28.13
N LEU A 788 -26.78 33.07 28.27
CA LEU A 788 -25.65 32.75 29.14
C LEU A 788 -26.02 32.73 30.62
N LEU A 789 -26.79 33.72 31.09
CA LEU A 789 -27.30 33.77 32.46
C LEU A 789 -28.18 32.55 32.78
N SER A 790 -29.06 32.19 31.85
CA SER A 790 -29.92 31.00 31.98
C SER A 790 -29.14 29.68 32.01
N ASN A 791 -27.87 29.69 31.59
CA ASN A 791 -26.98 28.54 31.54
C ASN A 791 -25.78 28.67 32.51
N GLY A 792 -25.93 29.46 33.58
CA GLY A 792 -24.99 29.45 34.72
C GLY A 792 -23.84 30.46 34.64
N LEU A 793 -23.97 31.53 33.86
CA LEU A 793 -23.03 32.67 33.95
C LEU A 793 -23.11 33.32 35.35
N ASP A 794 -21.95 33.60 35.93
CA ASP A 794 -21.83 34.18 37.27
C ASP A 794 -22.42 35.60 37.35
N GLN A 795 -23.13 35.89 38.44
CA GLN A 795 -23.75 37.20 38.69
C GLN A 795 -22.75 38.36 38.73
N ARG A 796 -21.45 38.10 38.92
CA ARG A 796 -20.41 39.13 38.84
C ARG A 796 -20.39 39.86 37.49
N PHE A 797 -20.86 39.22 36.41
CA PHE A 797 -21.02 39.83 35.09
C PHE A 797 -22.22 40.79 34.99
N ASN A 798 -23.06 40.89 36.04
CA ASN A 798 -24.21 41.81 36.12
C ASN A 798 -23.92 43.07 36.97
N LYS A 799 -22.71 43.27 37.47
CA LYS A 799 -22.38 44.46 38.28
C LYS A 799 -22.20 45.69 37.38
N PRO A 800 -22.74 46.88 37.76
CA PRO A 800 -22.53 48.13 37.01
C PRO A 800 -21.04 48.49 36.98
N GLU A 801 -20.58 49.05 35.87
CA GLU A 801 -19.22 49.53 35.69
C GLU A 801 -18.93 50.67 36.67
N ILE A 802 -17.84 50.56 37.44
CA ILE A 802 -17.34 51.66 38.27
C ILE A 802 -16.42 52.49 37.38
N GLU A 803 -16.78 53.77 37.13
CA GLU A 803 -15.90 54.75 36.50
C GLU A 803 -14.61 54.89 37.30
N ILE A 804 -13.48 54.48 36.71
CA ILE A 804 -12.16 54.86 37.21
C ILE A 804 -11.83 56.21 36.58
N LYS A 805 -11.83 57.28 37.39
CA LYS A 805 -11.30 58.59 37.00
C LYS A 805 -9.77 58.51 36.96
N ASP A 806 -9.19 58.75 35.80
CA ASP A 806 -7.75 58.96 35.61
C ASP A 806 -7.30 60.21 36.38
N GLU A 807 -6.36 60.07 37.31
CA GLU A 807 -5.60 61.21 37.84
C GLU A 807 -4.50 61.60 36.84
N GLU A 808 -4.67 62.77 36.22
CA GLU A 808 -3.69 63.44 35.38
C GLU A 808 -2.38 63.71 36.13
N GLN A 809 -1.28 63.06 35.74
CA GLN A 809 0.06 63.57 36.03
C GLN A 809 0.53 64.50 34.89
N THR A 810 0.26 65.79 35.04
CA THR A 810 0.92 66.85 34.28
C THR A 810 2.39 66.96 34.71
N LYS A 811 3.34 66.58 33.83
CA LYS A 811 4.72 67.06 33.89
C LYS A 811 4.89 68.25 32.93
N LYS A 812 5.05 69.44 33.50
CA LYS A 812 5.58 70.62 32.81
C LYS A 812 7.08 70.45 32.55
N TYR A 813 7.48 70.77 31.33
CA TYR A 813 8.84 70.99 30.88
C TYR A 813 9.29 72.40 31.30
N ASP A 814 10.44 72.50 31.96
CA ASP A 814 11.40 73.61 31.93
C ASP A 814 12.75 72.88 31.78
N GLY A 815 13.74 73.19 30.95
CA GLY A 815 14.10 74.28 30.05
C GLY A 815 15.54 73.92 29.59
N ILE A 816 15.90 74.28 28.36
CA ILE A 816 17.19 73.98 27.72
C ILE A 816 18.31 74.87 28.31
N ASP A 817 19.50 74.34 28.62
CA ASP A 817 20.80 74.67 27.98
C ASP A 817 22.03 74.08 28.73
N PHE A 818 23.03 73.71 27.92
CA PHE A 818 24.36 73.12 28.14
C PHE A 818 24.49 71.59 28.24
#